data_AF-A0A9X1YLJ8-F1
#
_entry.id   AF-A0A9X1YLJ8-F1
#
_cell.length_a   1.000
_cell.length_b   1.000
_cell.length_c   1.000
_cell.angle_alpha   90.00
_cell.angle_beta   90.00
_cell.angle_gamma   90.00
#
_symmetry.space_group_name_H-M   'P 1'
#
loop_
_entity.id
_entity.type
_entity.pdbx_description
1 polymer ?
#
loop_
_entity_poly.entity_id
_entity_poly.type
_entity_poly.pdbx_seq_one_letter_code
_entity_poly.pdbx_strand_id
1 'polypeptide(L)'
;MHPIAWTSPQPLWTPLASADAPALLRFASDDFMEQLLGSMARDPAEIAQRIARWETWREPAADGTDTATRVPLPAVSQAGLRGAIARVRKGAALPVRTAPADARPLKLYQAAHQRYYIAAASLVCRQHGLPDRSVVPGGAEQVSLVMRRLMPDPSSSATTPPLVEFAYVKDAQGARWQRCGADPSVLVADEDRVPTFALSFSDDSGLRRALWAALVPVGRREEYLGARVDPSVASSFAEGQRQSLVPAAPAATTSADSVQARMVQFQLDVAEPWKTLIRSSVKLAKDMAGTQKIGSDSEPSDQQQARAFNHNLAQAGASWLILLDFANHLSTQMPDLWNVVLANGTGRAALSAPRQGLYDWLGTAAMSTGLRQGLYVPGTTNDVKPPWASLRDALVGIAKAGVGDALEAQTVAYNAATASAAGWPANHFALAGLTSAFVADGPFTALTSLASSPMPVPVPSDPVIGPAFFVPQAQWVDLLTAQFARALDPTPPVGGPPLPFAAQVAKAAAANPGDFLDGGWFVVRHVYLNADCGPLHPPVLSAPSARFKVASFFDADAPARPIRISLPIDTSPAGLRKFNRNTAFVLSDMLCGQVQRAKGLGFIDLVLSVLPWPLHKDLDVGEGGPCQSGGINIGMICSLSIPIITICALILLMIIISLLDLIFHWLPYFILCFPVPGLKGKKGASS
;
A
#
# COMPACT_ATOMS: atom_id res chain seq x y z
N MET A 1 -3.32 40.69 26.65
CA MET A 1 -3.95 39.67 25.79
C MET A 1 -4.97 38.89 26.61
N HIS A 2 -6.12 38.53 26.02
CA HIS A 2 -7.12 37.72 26.73
C HIS A 2 -6.73 36.23 26.68
N PRO A 3 -6.91 35.47 27.78
CA PRO A 3 -6.69 34.03 27.76
C PRO A 3 -7.59 33.37 26.71
N ILE A 4 -7.03 32.49 25.90
CA ILE A 4 -7.74 31.79 24.82
C ILE A 4 -8.11 30.39 25.31
N ALA A 5 -9.28 29.90 24.93
CA ALA A 5 -9.71 28.55 25.25
C ALA A 5 -10.47 27.92 24.07
N TRP A 6 -10.37 26.60 24.00
CA TRP A 6 -11.24 25.79 23.16
C TRP A 6 -12.46 25.35 23.95
N THR A 7 -13.61 25.31 23.28
CA THR A 7 -14.86 24.80 23.84
C THR A 7 -15.54 23.90 22.80
N SER A 8 -16.56 23.16 23.22
CA SER A 8 -17.47 22.46 22.31
C SER A 8 -18.06 23.44 21.29
N PRO A 9 -18.51 22.96 20.11
CA PRO A 9 -19.19 23.81 19.14
C PRO A 9 -20.30 24.62 19.79
N GLN A 10 -20.26 25.94 19.61
CA GLN A 10 -21.26 26.83 20.19
C GLN A 10 -22.72 26.46 19.84
N PRO A 11 -23.06 26.00 18.62
CA PRO A 11 -24.43 25.56 18.34
C PRO A 11 -24.93 24.38 19.19
N LEU A 12 -24.03 23.69 19.91
CA LEU A 12 -24.35 22.60 20.83
C LEU A 12 -24.39 23.04 22.30
N TRP A 13 -24.07 24.31 22.61
CA TRP A 13 -24.09 24.80 23.98
C TRP A 13 -25.51 24.78 24.53
N THR A 14 -25.64 24.32 25.76
CA THR A 14 -26.88 24.48 26.53
C THR A 14 -26.67 25.49 27.64
N PRO A 15 -27.74 26.12 28.16
CA PRO A 15 -27.63 27.09 29.26
C PRO A 15 -26.92 26.56 30.51
N LEU A 16 -26.83 25.23 30.66
CA LEU A 16 -26.31 24.53 31.84
C LEU A 16 -24.98 23.79 31.58
N ALA A 17 -24.52 23.68 30.33
CA ALA A 17 -23.27 22.98 30.00
C ALA A 17 -22.68 23.41 28.64
N SER A 18 -21.42 23.86 28.67
CA SER A 18 -20.49 23.80 27.55
C SER A 18 -19.44 22.74 27.89
N ALA A 19 -19.32 21.67 27.09
CA ALA A 19 -18.20 20.76 27.25
C ALA A 19 -16.94 21.41 26.68
N ASP A 20 -15.74 21.08 27.18
CA ASP A 20 -14.48 21.59 26.62
C ASP A 20 -13.97 20.76 25.41
N ALA A 21 -14.75 19.75 25.00
CA ALA A 21 -14.36 18.77 24.01
C ALA A 21 -14.90 19.07 22.60
N PRO A 22 -14.10 18.85 21.54
CA PRO A 22 -14.58 18.87 20.17
C PRO A 22 -15.69 17.86 19.93
N ALA A 23 -16.67 18.22 19.10
CA ALA A 23 -17.69 17.28 18.65
C ALA A 23 -17.25 16.59 17.36
N LEU A 24 -17.54 15.29 17.24
CA LEU A 24 -17.38 14.53 16.01
C LEU A 24 -18.73 14.50 15.30
N LEU A 25 -18.80 15.05 14.10
CA LEU A 25 -19.99 15.08 13.25
C LEU A 25 -19.86 14.02 12.16
N ARG A 26 -20.94 13.31 11.85
CA ARG A 26 -21.03 12.22 10.86
C ARG A 26 -21.96 12.61 9.72
N PHE A 27 -21.53 12.30 8.50
CA PHE A 27 -22.28 12.49 7.26
C PHE A 27 -22.27 11.22 6.42
N ALA A 28 -23.28 11.06 5.57
CA ALA A 28 -23.60 9.80 4.87
C ALA A 28 -23.55 9.90 3.34
N SER A 29 -23.15 11.05 2.81
CA SER A 29 -23.22 11.35 1.37
C SER A 29 -22.02 12.16 0.90
N ASP A 30 -21.72 12.09 -0.38
CA ASP A 30 -20.62 12.83 -1.01
C ASP A 30 -20.87 14.37 -0.94
N ASP A 31 -22.13 14.82 -0.81
CA ASP A 31 -22.55 16.23 -0.60
C ASP A 31 -22.37 16.75 0.85
N PHE A 32 -21.48 16.14 1.64
CA PHE A 32 -21.41 16.40 3.08
C PHE A 32 -21.00 17.85 3.43
N MET A 33 -20.17 18.48 2.61
CA MET A 33 -19.74 19.87 2.84
C MET A 33 -20.87 20.85 2.57
N GLU A 34 -21.65 20.62 1.52
CA GLU A 34 -22.85 21.38 1.15
C GLU A 34 -23.91 21.25 2.25
N GLN A 35 -24.07 20.05 2.82
CA GLN A 35 -24.94 19.82 3.97
C GLN A 35 -24.45 20.57 5.22
N LEU A 36 -23.15 20.56 5.51
CA LEU A 36 -22.58 21.29 6.65
C LEU A 36 -22.81 22.80 6.50
N LEU A 37 -22.45 23.37 5.34
CA LEU A 37 -22.63 24.80 5.04
C LEU A 37 -24.12 25.18 5.08
N GLY A 38 -24.99 24.35 4.51
CA GLY A 38 -26.42 24.53 4.58
C GLY A 38 -26.98 24.50 6.00
N SER A 39 -26.46 23.62 6.85
CA SER A 39 -26.79 23.56 8.28
C SER A 39 -26.38 24.87 8.97
N MET A 40 -25.14 25.33 8.77
CA MET A 40 -24.65 26.59 9.37
C MET A 40 -25.43 27.83 8.90
N ALA A 41 -25.88 27.85 7.65
CA ALA A 41 -26.62 28.98 7.10
C ALA A 41 -28.08 29.02 7.58
N ARG A 42 -28.79 27.88 7.52
CA ARG A 42 -30.23 27.81 7.80
C ARG A 42 -30.51 27.59 9.27
N ASP A 43 -29.83 26.61 9.87
CA ASP A 43 -30.14 26.14 11.20
C ASP A 43 -28.92 25.48 11.89
N PRO A 44 -28.06 26.28 12.56
CA PRO A 44 -26.80 25.79 13.12
C PRO A 44 -26.94 24.66 14.13
N ALA A 45 -28.00 24.63 14.94
CA ALA A 45 -28.16 23.58 15.96
C ALA A 45 -28.59 22.22 15.39
N GLU A 46 -28.92 22.12 14.08
CA GLU A 46 -29.13 20.82 13.42
C GLU A 46 -27.89 19.93 13.48
N ILE A 47 -26.69 20.49 13.69
CA ILE A 47 -25.47 19.69 13.87
C ILE A 47 -25.55 18.73 15.07
N ALA A 48 -26.44 18.97 16.04
CA ALA A 48 -26.70 18.05 17.14
C ALA A 48 -27.20 16.67 16.65
N GLN A 49 -27.96 16.65 15.55
CA GLN A 49 -28.44 15.40 14.94
C GLN A 49 -27.32 14.64 14.23
N ARG A 50 -26.25 15.36 13.85
CA ARG A 50 -25.09 14.81 13.15
C ARG A 50 -23.99 14.35 14.07
N ILE A 51 -24.15 14.43 15.40
CA ILE A 51 -23.14 13.90 16.34
C ILE A 51 -22.93 12.41 16.06
N ALA A 52 -21.68 12.02 15.82
CA ALA A 52 -21.28 10.67 15.47
C ALA A 52 -21.65 9.70 16.60
N ARG A 53 -22.18 8.55 16.21
CA ARG A 53 -22.60 7.46 17.10
C ARG A 53 -22.10 6.15 16.56
N TRP A 54 -22.11 5.13 17.41
CA TRP A 54 -21.94 3.77 16.94
C TRP A 54 -23.06 3.42 15.94
N GLU A 55 -22.68 2.80 14.83
CA GLU A 55 -23.59 2.32 13.78
C GLU A 55 -22.97 1.11 13.05
N THR A 56 -23.79 0.35 12.36
CA THR A 56 -23.38 -0.70 11.40
C THR A 56 -24.22 -0.60 10.14
N TRP A 57 -23.89 -1.34 9.08
CA TRP A 57 -24.75 -1.40 7.89
C TRP A 57 -26.13 -2.02 8.18
N ARG A 58 -26.23 -2.88 9.21
CA ARG A 58 -27.50 -3.49 9.65
C ARG A 58 -28.32 -2.55 10.50
N GLU A 59 -27.65 -1.72 11.29
CA GLU A 59 -28.23 -0.72 12.18
C GLU A 59 -27.62 0.67 11.86
N PRO A 60 -27.97 1.26 10.71
CA PRO A 60 -27.41 2.55 10.31
C PRO A 60 -27.92 3.66 11.22
N ALA A 61 -27.04 4.59 11.61
CA ALA A 61 -27.48 5.78 12.31
C ALA A 61 -28.24 6.71 11.35
N ALA A 62 -29.22 7.45 11.88
CA ALA A 62 -30.03 8.38 11.08
C ALA A 62 -29.15 9.47 10.44
N ASP A 63 -29.35 9.71 9.14
CA ASP A 63 -28.50 10.61 8.33
C ASP A 63 -28.71 12.11 8.59
N GLY A 64 -29.69 12.46 9.43
CA GLY A 64 -30.13 13.83 9.65
C GLY A 64 -30.92 14.38 8.46
N THR A 65 -31.32 15.65 8.54
CA THR A 65 -32.03 16.34 7.46
C THR A 65 -31.09 16.69 6.31
N ASP A 66 -31.51 16.50 5.04
CA ASP A 66 -30.71 16.96 3.88
C ASP A 66 -30.75 18.49 3.81
N THR A 67 -29.67 19.11 4.27
CA THR A 67 -29.48 20.56 4.33
C THR A 67 -28.75 21.11 3.11
N ALA A 68 -28.36 20.27 2.14
CA ALA A 68 -27.64 20.72 0.96
C ALA A 68 -28.45 21.81 0.22
N THR A 69 -27.76 22.88 -0.19
CA THR A 69 -28.38 23.96 -0.97
C THR A 69 -28.14 23.71 -2.44
N ARG A 70 -29.10 23.05 -3.11
CA ARG A 70 -29.04 22.80 -4.56
C ARG A 70 -29.53 23.99 -5.38
N VAL A 71 -30.43 24.80 -4.80
CA VAL A 71 -30.95 26.02 -5.42
C VAL A 71 -30.72 27.19 -4.45
N PRO A 72 -29.99 28.25 -4.86
CA PRO A 72 -29.75 29.40 -4.01
C PRO A 72 -31.04 30.18 -3.77
N LEU A 73 -31.43 30.30 -2.49
CA LEU A 73 -32.56 31.13 -2.07
C LEU A 73 -32.11 32.60 -1.92
N PRO A 74 -32.94 33.60 -2.29
CA PRO A 74 -32.64 35.01 -2.02
C PRO A 74 -32.40 35.27 -0.52
N ALA A 75 -31.44 36.13 -0.17
CA ALA A 75 -31.02 36.38 1.22
C ALA A 75 -32.19 36.73 2.17
N VAL A 76 -33.18 37.50 1.69
CA VAL A 76 -34.38 37.87 2.47
C VAL A 76 -35.22 36.64 2.84
N SER A 77 -35.39 35.70 1.90
CA SER A 77 -36.13 34.46 2.14
C SER A 77 -35.39 33.52 3.11
N GLN A 78 -34.05 33.49 3.04
CA GLN A 78 -33.23 32.72 3.98
C GLN A 78 -33.34 33.27 5.40
N ALA A 79 -33.26 34.59 5.57
CA ALA A 79 -33.42 35.24 6.88
C ALA A 79 -34.82 35.03 7.48
N GLY A 80 -35.87 35.11 6.64
CA GLY A 80 -37.25 34.85 7.04
C GLY A 80 -37.47 33.40 7.51
N LEU A 81 -36.99 32.42 6.74
CA LEU A 81 -37.08 31.00 7.08
C LEU A 81 -36.36 30.70 8.40
N ARG A 82 -35.15 31.22 8.54
CA ARG A 82 -34.34 31.06 9.75
C ARG A 82 -35.02 31.68 10.98
N GLY A 83 -35.59 32.88 10.83
CA GLY A 83 -36.35 33.52 11.90
C GLY A 83 -37.60 32.72 12.31
N ALA A 84 -38.24 32.02 11.37
CA ALA A 84 -39.36 31.12 11.67
C ALA A 84 -38.89 29.86 12.43
N ILE A 85 -37.81 29.23 11.98
CA ILE A 85 -37.22 28.04 12.63
C ILE A 85 -36.78 28.37 14.07
N ALA A 86 -36.10 29.50 14.28
CA ALA A 86 -35.66 29.93 15.61
C ALA A 86 -36.86 30.16 16.56
N ARG A 87 -37.98 30.70 16.06
CA ARG A 87 -39.22 30.84 16.86
C ARG A 87 -39.84 29.51 17.25
N VAL A 88 -39.88 28.55 16.33
CA VAL A 88 -40.38 27.19 16.61
C VAL A 88 -39.54 26.52 17.69
N ARG A 89 -38.21 26.64 17.62
CA ARG A 89 -37.29 26.09 18.63
C ARG A 89 -37.34 26.77 19.98
N LYS A 90 -37.64 28.08 20.04
CA LYS A 90 -37.82 28.77 21.33
C LYS A 90 -38.94 28.15 22.17
N GLY A 91 -39.88 27.40 21.54
CA GLY A 91 -40.91 26.59 22.19
C GLY A 91 -40.58 25.09 22.31
N ALA A 92 -39.50 24.60 21.70
CA ALA A 92 -39.10 23.20 21.69
C ALA A 92 -37.57 23.11 21.86
N ALA A 93 -37.11 22.88 23.09
CA ALA A 93 -35.71 22.55 23.32
C ALA A 93 -35.38 21.27 22.57
N LEU A 94 -34.46 21.34 21.60
CA LEU A 94 -33.88 20.12 21.03
C LEU A 94 -33.17 19.41 22.19
N PRO A 95 -33.58 18.18 22.54
CA PRO A 95 -32.87 17.45 23.57
C PRO A 95 -31.44 17.27 23.09
N VAL A 96 -30.47 17.74 23.87
CA VAL A 96 -29.10 17.22 23.78
C VAL A 96 -29.24 15.74 24.05
N ARG A 97 -29.32 14.94 22.98
CA ARG A 97 -29.41 13.49 23.09
C ARG A 97 -28.08 13.02 23.65
N THR A 98 -28.00 12.89 24.97
CA THR A 98 -26.90 12.25 25.68
C THR A 98 -26.71 10.85 25.12
N ALA A 99 -25.45 10.43 24.96
CA ALA A 99 -25.15 9.07 24.55
C ALA A 99 -25.73 8.10 25.60
N PRO A 100 -26.45 7.04 25.19
CA PRO A 100 -26.99 6.07 26.13
C PRO A 100 -25.86 5.41 26.94
N ALA A 101 -26.14 5.01 28.18
CA ALA A 101 -25.15 4.43 29.10
C ALA A 101 -24.49 3.14 28.57
N ASP A 102 -25.16 2.42 27.67
CA ASP A 102 -24.68 1.19 27.02
C ASP A 102 -24.05 1.45 25.64
N ALA A 103 -23.58 2.67 25.38
CA ALA A 103 -23.04 3.05 24.08
C ALA A 103 -21.82 2.19 23.72
N ARG A 104 -22.03 1.31 22.73
CA ARG A 104 -20.97 0.59 22.03
C ARG A 104 -19.89 1.58 21.56
N PRO A 105 -18.61 1.15 21.52
CA PRO A 105 -17.50 2.04 21.25
C PRO A 105 -17.63 2.72 19.88
N LEU A 106 -17.42 4.04 19.82
CA LEU A 106 -17.53 4.79 18.58
C LEU A 106 -16.54 4.25 17.54
N LYS A 107 -17.03 3.98 16.33
CA LYS A 107 -16.24 3.46 15.21
C LYS A 107 -16.49 4.34 13.99
N LEU A 108 -15.42 4.91 13.44
CA LEU A 108 -15.49 5.78 12.28
C LEU A 108 -15.13 5.00 11.02
N TYR A 109 -16.02 5.02 10.04
CA TYR A 109 -15.84 4.37 8.75
C TYR A 109 -15.08 5.26 7.76
N GLN A 110 -14.61 4.71 6.64
CA GLN A 110 -13.87 5.49 5.64
C GLN A 110 -14.83 6.14 4.63
N ALA A 111 -14.34 7.14 3.90
CA ALA A 111 -15.10 7.75 2.79
C ALA A 111 -15.49 6.72 1.72
N ALA A 112 -14.70 5.64 1.57
CA ALA A 112 -15.03 4.49 0.73
C ALA A 112 -16.35 3.80 1.13
N HIS A 113 -16.78 3.95 2.39
CA HIS A 113 -18.05 3.45 2.93
C HIS A 113 -19.16 4.51 2.90
N GLN A 114 -18.99 5.60 2.13
CA GLN A 114 -19.88 6.77 2.14
C GLN A 114 -20.08 7.37 3.54
N ARG A 115 -19.00 7.45 4.31
CA ARG A 115 -19.00 8.07 5.65
C ARG A 115 -17.92 9.11 5.75
N TYR A 116 -18.31 10.30 6.17
CA TYR A 116 -17.44 11.45 6.33
C TYR A 116 -17.58 11.99 7.75
N TYR A 117 -16.46 12.32 8.37
CA TYR A 117 -16.42 12.75 9.77
C TYR A 117 -15.72 14.09 9.90
N ILE A 118 -16.34 15.02 10.60
CA ILE A 118 -15.82 16.36 10.84
C ILE A 118 -15.65 16.57 12.34
N ALA A 119 -14.45 16.92 12.79
CA ALA A 119 -14.22 17.39 14.14
C ALA A 119 -14.48 18.91 14.17
N ALA A 120 -15.31 19.37 15.10
CA ALA A 120 -15.66 20.78 15.23
C ALA A 120 -15.49 21.29 16.67
N ALA A 121 -15.01 22.53 16.82
CA ALA A 121 -14.84 23.21 18.10
C ALA A 121 -14.88 24.75 17.93
N SER A 122 -15.22 25.45 19.01
CA SER A 122 -15.21 26.93 19.03
C SER A 122 -13.94 27.43 19.74
N LEU A 123 -13.27 28.41 19.15
CA LEU A 123 -12.09 29.07 19.72
C LEU A 123 -12.52 30.42 20.29
N VAL A 124 -12.44 30.58 21.60
CA VAL A 124 -13.01 31.74 22.30
C VAL A 124 -11.97 32.45 23.15
N CYS A 125 -12.17 33.75 23.36
CA CYS A 125 -11.48 34.49 24.41
C CYS A 125 -12.25 34.29 25.73
N ARG A 126 -11.54 34.02 26.84
CA ARG A 126 -12.13 33.85 28.19
C ARG A 126 -12.58 35.18 28.79
N GLN A 127 -13.51 35.84 28.10
CA GLN A 127 -14.20 37.06 28.51
C GLN A 127 -15.69 36.77 28.71
N HIS A 128 -16.40 37.69 29.35
CA HIS A 128 -17.84 37.60 29.47
C HIS A 128 -18.49 37.50 28.07
N GLY A 129 -19.39 36.54 27.90
CA GLY A 129 -20.03 36.26 26.61
C GLY A 129 -19.22 35.39 25.64
N LEU A 130 -18.02 34.91 26.05
CA LEU A 130 -17.13 34.03 25.29
C LEU A 130 -17.04 34.43 23.81
N PRO A 131 -16.56 35.66 23.51
CA PRO A 131 -16.43 36.12 22.14
C PRO A 131 -15.40 35.26 21.38
N ASP A 132 -15.67 35.02 20.10
CA ASP A 132 -14.81 34.20 19.27
C ASP A 132 -13.44 34.87 19.07
N ARG A 133 -12.38 34.07 19.03
CA ARG A 133 -11.06 34.55 18.63
C ARG A 133 -11.06 34.75 17.12
N SER A 134 -10.92 36.00 16.69
CA SER A 134 -10.62 36.31 15.29
C SER A 134 -9.20 35.85 14.96
N VAL A 135 -9.05 35.02 13.92
CA VAL A 135 -7.77 34.53 13.41
C VAL A 135 -7.67 34.97 11.95
N VAL A 136 -6.56 35.60 11.57
CA VAL A 136 -6.33 36.06 10.20
C VAL A 136 -5.79 34.91 9.34
N PRO A 137 -6.49 34.49 8.26
CA PRO A 137 -5.98 33.45 7.37
C PRO A 137 -4.63 33.84 6.76
N GLY A 138 -3.66 32.93 6.79
CA GLY A 138 -2.31 33.17 6.28
C GLY A 138 -1.43 34.07 7.16
N GLY A 139 -1.94 34.48 8.34
CA GLY A 139 -1.15 35.20 9.33
C GLY A 139 -0.31 34.28 10.22
N ALA A 140 0.25 34.87 11.27
CA ALA A 140 1.06 34.17 12.29
C ALA A 140 0.24 33.17 13.12
N GLU A 141 -1.03 33.47 13.35
CA GLU A 141 -1.94 32.62 14.10
C GLU A 141 -2.46 31.48 13.22
N GLN A 142 -2.28 30.24 13.68
CA GLN A 142 -2.71 29.05 12.96
C GLN A 142 -3.63 28.20 13.83
N VAL A 143 -4.65 27.64 13.18
CA VAL A 143 -5.56 26.67 13.77
C VAL A 143 -5.39 25.35 13.02
N SER A 144 -5.31 24.26 13.76
CA SER A 144 -5.14 22.91 13.21
C SER A 144 -5.78 21.86 14.11
N LEU A 145 -5.81 20.62 13.65
CA LEU A 145 -6.27 19.44 14.39
C LEU A 145 -5.11 18.44 14.47
N VAL A 146 -4.89 17.83 15.64
CA VAL A 146 -3.94 16.72 15.80
C VAL A 146 -4.71 15.43 16.12
N MET A 147 -4.21 14.31 15.59
CA MET A 147 -4.73 12.98 15.87
C MET A 147 -3.80 12.25 16.81
N ARG A 148 -4.35 11.72 17.90
CA ARG A 148 -3.59 11.02 18.94
C ARG A 148 -4.09 9.62 19.13
N ARG A 149 -3.14 8.70 19.29
CA ARG A 149 -3.42 7.29 19.57
C ARG A 149 -3.41 7.07 21.08
N LEU A 150 -4.34 6.26 21.57
CA LEU A 150 -4.41 5.85 22.96
C LEU A 150 -3.85 4.43 23.07
N MET A 151 -2.80 4.27 23.87
CA MET A 151 -2.16 2.97 24.09
C MET A 151 -1.91 2.75 25.58
N PRO A 152 -1.82 1.48 26.04
CA PRO A 152 -1.36 1.13 27.37
C PRO A 152 -0.14 1.93 27.81
N ASP A 153 -0.15 2.46 29.04
CA ASP A 153 1.04 3.08 29.62
C ASP A 153 2.17 2.04 29.77
N PRO A 154 3.29 2.16 29.03
CA PRO A 154 4.38 1.20 29.09
C PRO A 154 5.09 1.18 30.45
N SER A 155 4.92 2.21 31.28
CA SER A 155 5.46 2.28 32.64
C SER A 155 4.54 1.68 33.71
N SER A 156 3.32 1.28 33.35
CA SER A 156 2.38 0.66 34.28
C SER A 156 2.53 -0.86 34.30
N SER A 157 2.64 -1.44 35.48
CA SER A 157 2.62 -2.89 35.70
C SER A 157 1.21 -3.42 36.02
N ALA A 158 0.16 -2.61 35.88
CA ALA A 158 -1.21 -3.02 36.17
C ALA A 158 -1.72 -4.04 35.14
N THR A 159 -2.59 -4.96 35.56
CA THR A 159 -3.23 -5.96 34.67
C THR A 159 -4.00 -5.32 33.52
N THR A 160 -4.61 -4.16 33.77
CA THR A 160 -5.21 -3.29 32.75
C THR A 160 -4.57 -1.91 32.87
N PRO A 161 -3.45 -1.66 32.18
CA PRO A 161 -2.76 -0.38 32.27
C PRO A 161 -3.64 0.75 31.74
N PRO A 162 -3.58 1.95 32.34
CA PRO A 162 -4.32 3.09 31.85
C PRO A 162 -3.85 3.45 30.44
N LEU A 163 -4.77 3.92 29.60
CA LEU A 163 -4.44 4.40 28.26
C LEU A 163 -3.85 5.81 28.34
N VAL A 164 -2.69 6.02 27.72
CA VAL A 164 -2.02 7.31 27.58
C VAL A 164 -1.97 7.73 26.10
N GLU A 165 -1.87 9.05 25.88
CA GLU A 165 -1.83 9.62 24.54
C GLU A 165 -0.43 9.52 23.91
N PHE A 166 -0.40 9.15 22.64
CA PHE A 166 0.76 9.19 21.78
C PHE A 166 0.48 10.15 20.62
N ALA A 167 1.43 11.05 20.38
CA ALA A 167 1.43 12.00 19.28
C ALA A 167 1.93 11.35 18.00
N TYR A 168 1.33 11.69 16.87
CA TYR A 168 1.81 11.26 15.56
C TYR A 168 2.88 12.22 15.06
N VAL A 169 4.15 11.83 15.16
CA VAL A 169 5.29 12.68 14.81
C VAL A 169 5.77 12.36 13.39
N LYS A 170 5.98 13.41 12.58
CA LYS A 170 6.53 13.30 11.23
C LYS A 170 7.72 14.24 11.05
N ASP A 171 8.92 13.66 11.09
CA ASP A 171 10.19 14.35 10.89
C ASP A 171 11.07 13.60 9.88
N ALA A 172 12.35 13.96 9.79
CA ALA A 172 13.32 13.34 8.87
C ALA A 172 13.53 11.84 9.14
N GLN A 173 13.19 11.35 10.32
CA GLN A 173 13.29 9.96 10.74
C GLN A 173 12.05 9.15 10.33
N GLY A 174 11.07 9.79 9.71
CA GLY A 174 9.82 9.18 9.26
C GLY A 174 8.73 9.17 10.33
N ALA A 175 7.55 8.74 9.91
CA ALA A 175 6.36 8.78 10.74
C ALA A 175 6.39 7.76 11.90
N ARG A 176 5.99 8.19 13.10
CA ARG A 176 5.91 7.34 14.29
C ARG A 176 4.86 7.84 15.28
N TRP A 177 4.39 6.96 16.14
CA TRP A 177 3.69 7.32 17.38
C TRP A 177 4.70 7.48 18.49
N GLN A 178 4.74 8.63 19.15
CA GLN A 178 5.65 8.89 20.28
C GLN A 178 4.85 9.33 21.51
N ARG A 179 5.23 8.85 22.70
CA ARG A 179 4.47 9.07 23.93
C ARG A 179 4.40 10.57 24.25
N CYS A 180 3.21 11.10 24.53
CA CYS A 180 3.07 12.45 25.03
C CYS A 180 3.69 12.58 26.44
N GLY A 181 4.05 13.81 26.83
CA GLY A 181 4.49 14.10 28.20
C GLY A 181 3.39 13.83 29.25
N ALA A 182 3.75 14.03 30.53
CA ALA A 182 2.81 13.85 31.64
C ALA A 182 1.54 14.71 31.51
N ASP A 183 1.66 15.89 30.90
CA ASP A 183 0.53 16.71 30.49
C ASP A 183 0.22 16.52 28.99
N PRO A 184 -0.85 15.78 28.65
CA PRO A 184 -1.27 15.60 27.26
C PRO A 184 -1.92 16.86 26.68
N SER A 185 -2.10 17.96 27.40
CA SER A 185 -2.57 19.22 26.80
C SER A 185 -1.45 20.00 26.10
N VAL A 186 -0.20 19.54 26.19
CA VAL A 186 0.95 20.15 25.52
C VAL A 186 1.11 19.60 24.10
N LEU A 187 1.33 20.49 23.14
CA LEU A 187 1.65 20.12 21.75
C LEU A 187 3.04 19.49 21.67
N VAL A 188 3.19 18.40 20.91
CA VAL A 188 4.48 17.74 20.68
C VAL A 188 5.22 18.39 19.50
N ALA A 189 6.55 18.41 19.55
CA ALA A 189 7.36 18.87 18.42
C ALA A 189 7.16 17.97 17.20
N ASP A 190 7.05 18.57 16.00
CA ASP A 190 6.84 17.87 14.73
C ASP A 190 5.61 16.94 14.69
N GLU A 191 4.61 17.18 15.55
CA GLU A 191 3.31 16.50 15.53
C GLU A 191 2.55 16.86 14.23
N ASP A 192 1.99 15.84 13.56
CA ASP A 192 1.25 15.96 12.30
C ASP A 192 -0.02 16.79 12.51
N ARG A 193 -0.11 17.93 11.81
CA ARG A 193 -1.20 18.90 11.94
C ARG A 193 -2.12 18.82 10.72
N VAL A 194 -3.36 18.40 10.95
CA VAL A 194 -4.43 18.42 9.95
C VAL A 194 -4.99 19.84 9.84
N PRO A 195 -5.13 20.40 8.62
CA PRO A 195 -5.65 21.75 8.45
C PRO A 195 -7.12 21.85 8.87
N THR A 196 -7.48 22.98 9.47
CA THR A 196 -8.87 23.33 9.81
C THR A 196 -9.36 24.48 8.95
N PHE A 197 -10.68 24.59 8.79
CA PHE A 197 -11.36 25.71 8.14
C PHE A 197 -12.38 26.34 9.10
N ALA A 198 -12.64 27.63 8.92
CA ALA A 198 -13.62 28.38 9.71
C ALA A 198 -14.98 28.39 9.01
N LEU A 199 -16.03 28.12 9.77
CA LEU A 199 -17.44 28.20 9.38
C LEU A 199 -18.07 29.39 10.08
N SER A 200 -18.55 30.35 9.29
CA SER A 200 -19.35 31.46 9.82
C SER A 200 -20.81 31.04 9.94
N PHE A 201 -21.42 31.35 11.07
CA PHE A 201 -22.86 31.23 11.25
C PHE A 201 -23.37 32.43 12.05
N SER A 202 -24.67 32.54 12.24
CA SER A 202 -25.21 33.43 13.27
C SER A 202 -25.82 32.59 14.38
N ASP A 203 -25.81 33.02 15.63
CA ASP A 203 -26.52 32.32 16.69
C ASP A 203 -28.01 32.70 16.74
N ASP A 204 -28.75 32.16 17.71
CA ASP A 204 -30.18 32.45 17.91
C ASP A 204 -30.44 33.90 18.33
N SER A 205 -29.43 34.60 18.83
CA SER A 205 -29.48 36.05 19.11
C SER A 205 -29.13 36.92 17.91
N GLY A 206 -28.78 36.29 16.77
CA GLY A 206 -28.41 36.97 15.53
C GLY A 206 -26.96 37.45 15.50
N LEU A 207 -26.15 37.16 16.52
CA LEU A 207 -24.73 37.49 16.52
C LEU A 207 -23.99 36.58 15.54
N ARG A 208 -23.08 37.16 14.75
CA ARG A 208 -22.17 36.43 13.88
C ARG A 208 -21.15 35.69 14.74
N ARG A 209 -20.97 34.40 14.47
CA ARG A 209 -20.10 33.49 15.20
C ARG A 209 -19.26 32.63 14.26
N ALA A 210 -18.15 32.13 14.77
CA ALA A 210 -17.22 31.28 14.04
C ALA A 210 -17.07 29.90 14.71
N LEU A 211 -17.09 28.85 13.88
CA LEU A 211 -16.84 27.47 14.28
C LEU A 211 -15.63 26.95 13.49
N TRP A 212 -14.64 26.36 14.16
CA TRP A 212 -13.52 25.72 13.50
C TRP A 212 -13.85 24.24 13.26
N ALA A 213 -13.52 23.76 12.06
CA ALA A 213 -13.81 22.39 11.65
C ALA A 213 -12.65 21.78 10.86
N ALA A 214 -12.45 20.47 10.99
CA ALA A 214 -11.50 19.70 10.19
C ALA A 214 -12.07 18.33 9.84
N LEU A 215 -11.72 17.82 8.66
CA LEU A 215 -12.03 16.45 8.27
C LEU A 215 -11.17 15.49 9.09
N VAL A 216 -11.80 14.51 9.76
CA VAL A 216 -11.07 13.46 10.48
C VAL A 216 -10.44 12.51 9.47
N PRO A 217 -9.11 12.28 9.50
CA PRO A 217 -8.38 11.53 8.47
C PRO A 217 -8.55 10.01 8.58
N VAL A 218 -9.79 9.51 8.60
CA VAL A 218 -10.13 8.08 8.73
C VAL A 218 -9.53 7.20 7.62
N GLY A 219 -9.32 7.76 6.41
CA GLY A 219 -8.68 7.05 5.30
C GLY A 219 -7.17 6.79 5.49
N ARG A 220 -6.53 7.48 6.45
CA ARG A 220 -5.11 7.27 6.79
C ARG A 220 -4.92 6.17 7.83
N ARG A 221 -5.95 5.34 8.08
CA ARG A 221 -5.92 4.24 9.04
C ARG A 221 -4.66 3.38 8.94
N GLU A 222 -4.36 2.90 7.74
CA GLU A 222 -3.28 1.93 7.54
C GLU A 222 -1.90 2.60 7.73
N GLU A 223 -1.79 3.90 7.43
CA GLU A 223 -0.63 4.73 7.79
C GLU A 223 -0.50 4.84 9.32
N TYR A 224 -1.61 5.15 10.02
CA TYR A 224 -1.64 5.28 11.48
C TYR A 224 -1.33 3.97 12.19
N LEU A 225 -1.91 2.84 11.78
CA LEU A 225 -1.62 1.56 12.43
C LEU A 225 -0.28 0.94 12.01
N GLY A 226 0.18 1.23 10.78
CA GLY A 226 1.45 0.77 10.25
C GLY A 226 2.67 1.57 10.74
N ALA A 227 2.46 2.72 11.38
CA ALA A 227 3.55 3.52 11.93
C ALA A 227 4.16 2.87 13.19
N ARG A 228 5.49 2.95 13.30
CA ARG A 228 6.22 2.44 14.47
C ARG A 228 5.80 3.18 15.76
N VAL A 229 5.87 2.50 16.89
CA VAL A 229 5.60 3.08 18.21
C VAL A 229 6.91 3.26 18.95
N ASP A 230 7.15 4.48 19.42
CA ASP A 230 8.26 4.87 20.27
C ASP A 230 7.72 5.18 21.68
N PRO A 231 8.04 4.37 22.70
CA PRO A 231 7.53 4.55 24.05
C PRO A 231 8.20 5.72 24.79
N SER A 232 9.27 6.32 24.24
CA SER A 232 9.93 7.47 24.83
C SER A 232 9.02 8.70 24.81
N VAL A 233 9.19 9.55 25.82
CA VAL A 233 8.44 10.81 25.92
C VAL A 233 8.95 11.79 24.86
N ALA A 234 8.05 12.27 24.02
CA ALA A 234 8.36 13.25 22.99
C ALA A 234 8.66 14.63 23.60
N SER A 235 9.55 15.38 22.96
CA SER A 235 9.79 16.78 23.31
C SER A 235 8.56 17.64 23.05
N SER A 236 8.27 18.57 23.96
CA SER A 236 7.22 19.55 23.74
C SER A 236 7.56 20.45 22.55
N PHE A 237 6.54 21.06 21.94
CA PHE A 237 6.71 22.00 20.83
C PHE A 237 7.67 23.15 21.19
N ALA A 238 7.55 23.70 22.40
CA ALA A 238 8.43 24.77 22.88
C ALA A 238 9.88 24.30 23.01
N GLU A 239 10.10 23.05 23.44
CA GLU A 239 11.44 22.48 23.54
C GLU A 239 12.03 22.18 22.14
N GLY A 240 11.23 21.63 21.23
CA GLY A 240 11.65 21.42 19.84
C GLY A 240 12.01 22.74 19.13
N GLN A 241 11.26 23.82 19.37
CA GLN A 241 11.59 25.15 18.86
C GLN A 241 12.91 25.69 19.43
N ARG A 242 13.23 25.42 20.70
CA ARG A 242 14.54 25.79 21.26
C ARG A 242 15.67 24.99 20.63
N GLN A 243 15.44 23.70 20.42
CA GLN A 243 16.41 22.80 19.80
C GLN A 243 16.66 23.15 18.33
N SER A 244 15.66 23.63 17.59
CA SER A 244 15.83 24.05 16.19
C SER A 244 16.65 25.34 16.01
N LEU A 245 16.80 26.15 17.06
CA LEU A 245 17.70 27.31 17.08
C LEU A 245 19.17 26.90 17.23
N VAL A 246 19.43 25.65 17.60
CA VAL A 246 20.77 25.07 17.61
C VAL A 246 20.93 24.27 16.31
N PRO A 247 22.00 24.49 15.51
CA PRO A 247 22.21 23.70 14.31
C PRO A 247 22.43 22.24 14.68
N ALA A 248 21.38 21.43 14.55
CA ALA A 248 21.46 19.99 14.72
C ALA A 248 22.12 19.37 13.49
N ALA A 249 23.07 18.45 13.73
CA ALA A 249 23.55 17.56 12.69
C ALA A 249 22.34 16.79 12.11
N PRO A 250 22.29 16.55 10.78
CA PRO A 250 21.16 15.89 10.15
C PRO A 250 20.89 14.55 10.84
N ALA A 251 19.63 14.34 11.24
CA ALA A 251 19.23 13.12 11.88
C ALA A 251 19.41 11.94 10.92
N ALA A 252 20.28 11.00 11.28
CA ALA A 252 20.48 9.79 10.53
C ALA A 252 19.19 8.95 10.61
N THR A 253 18.57 8.65 9.46
CA THR A 253 17.75 7.43 9.35
C THR A 253 18.60 6.28 9.87
N THR A 254 18.08 5.45 10.76
CA THR A 254 18.88 4.35 11.30
C THR A 254 19.38 3.50 10.12
N SER A 255 20.68 3.20 10.13
CA SER A 255 21.35 2.51 9.03
C SER A 255 20.65 1.20 8.64
N ALA A 256 20.11 0.49 9.63
CA ALA A 256 19.36 -0.75 9.47
C ALA A 256 18.07 -0.59 8.64
N ASP A 257 17.26 0.44 8.89
CA ASP A 257 16.00 0.66 8.15
C ASP A 257 16.28 1.03 6.67
N SER A 258 17.39 1.73 6.40
CA SER A 258 17.81 2.10 5.04
C SER A 258 18.27 0.89 4.21
N VAL A 259 19.03 -0.03 4.83
CA VAL A 259 19.45 -1.29 4.19
C VAL A 259 18.24 -2.16 3.91
N GLN A 260 17.31 -2.26 4.88
CA GLN A 260 16.09 -3.04 4.72
C GLN A 260 15.21 -2.49 3.58
N ALA A 261 15.02 -1.17 3.47
CA ALA A 261 14.22 -0.57 2.41
C ALA A 261 14.74 -0.93 1.01
N ARG A 262 16.04 -0.77 0.77
CA ARG A 262 16.67 -1.09 -0.52
C ARG A 262 16.71 -2.59 -0.80
N MET A 263 16.90 -3.41 0.23
CA MET A 263 16.83 -4.86 0.11
C MET A 263 15.43 -5.30 -0.36
N VAL A 264 14.37 -4.79 0.27
CA VAL A 264 12.99 -5.15 -0.11
C VAL A 264 12.67 -4.65 -1.52
N GLN A 265 13.15 -3.47 -1.92
CA GLN A 265 12.98 -3.00 -3.29
C GLN A 265 13.67 -3.92 -4.30
N PHE A 266 14.92 -4.31 -4.04
CA PHE A 266 15.64 -5.28 -4.86
C PHE A 266 14.90 -6.62 -4.96
N GLN A 267 14.29 -7.08 -3.86
CA GLN A 267 13.48 -8.30 -3.88
C GLN A 267 12.27 -8.19 -4.82
N LEU A 268 11.55 -7.07 -4.77
CA LEU A 268 10.34 -6.85 -5.56
C LEU A 268 10.63 -6.71 -7.05
N ASP A 269 11.74 -6.05 -7.40
CA ASP A 269 12.11 -5.73 -8.77
C ASP A 269 12.90 -6.85 -9.44
N VAL A 270 13.76 -7.57 -8.70
CA VAL A 270 14.71 -8.55 -9.26
C VAL A 270 14.46 -9.97 -8.74
N ALA A 271 14.48 -10.16 -7.41
CA ALA A 271 14.52 -11.50 -6.83
C ALA A 271 13.22 -12.29 -7.08
N GLU A 272 12.06 -11.73 -6.75
CA GLU A 272 10.77 -12.43 -6.89
C GLU A 272 10.38 -12.71 -8.35
N PRO A 273 10.57 -11.77 -9.30
CA PRO A 273 10.42 -12.08 -10.71
C PRO A 273 11.33 -13.23 -11.17
N TRP A 274 12.59 -13.25 -10.74
CA TRP A 274 13.51 -14.33 -11.10
C TRP A 274 13.09 -15.67 -10.48
N LYS A 275 12.69 -15.70 -9.20
CA LYS A 275 12.11 -16.91 -8.58
C LYS A 275 10.92 -17.44 -9.37
N THR A 276 10.08 -16.56 -9.91
CA THR A 276 8.94 -16.93 -10.76
C THR A 276 9.39 -17.60 -12.05
N LEU A 277 10.44 -17.10 -12.71
CA LEU A 277 11.04 -17.75 -13.88
C LEU A 277 11.55 -19.17 -13.55
N ILE A 278 12.24 -19.34 -12.43
CA ILE A 278 12.74 -20.65 -11.95
C ILE A 278 11.57 -21.61 -11.69
N ARG A 279 10.56 -21.18 -10.92
CA ARG A 279 9.38 -22.00 -10.61
C ARG A 279 8.66 -22.44 -11.89
N SER A 280 8.49 -21.53 -12.86
CA SER A 280 7.84 -21.86 -14.13
C SER A 280 8.62 -22.88 -14.96
N SER A 281 9.96 -22.77 -14.98
CA SER A 281 10.83 -23.69 -15.72
C SER A 281 10.92 -25.07 -15.06
N VAL A 282 11.01 -25.12 -13.73
CA VAL A 282 10.98 -26.40 -12.98
C VAL A 282 9.64 -27.09 -13.13
N LYS A 283 8.53 -26.33 -13.10
CA LYS A 283 7.19 -26.88 -13.34
C LYS A 283 7.11 -27.49 -14.74
N LEU A 284 7.52 -26.75 -15.77
CA LEU A 284 7.49 -27.26 -17.13
C LEU A 284 8.37 -28.50 -17.31
N ALA A 285 9.57 -28.52 -16.71
CA ALA A 285 10.45 -29.69 -16.72
C ALA A 285 9.76 -30.93 -16.10
N LYS A 286 9.10 -30.76 -14.95
CA LYS A 286 8.33 -31.83 -14.29
C LYS A 286 7.17 -32.30 -15.17
N ASP A 287 6.44 -31.39 -15.80
CA ASP A 287 5.33 -31.72 -16.71
C ASP A 287 5.83 -32.50 -17.93
N MET A 288 6.99 -32.14 -18.48
CA MET A 288 7.61 -32.86 -19.60
C MET A 288 8.12 -34.24 -19.20
N ALA A 289 8.75 -34.36 -18.02
CA ALA A 289 9.16 -35.65 -17.48
C ALA A 289 7.97 -36.55 -17.12
N GLY A 290 6.85 -35.95 -16.72
CA GLY A 290 5.62 -36.61 -16.28
C GLY A 290 4.57 -36.81 -17.37
N THR A 291 4.87 -36.52 -18.65
CA THR A 291 3.94 -36.66 -19.77
C THR A 291 3.33 -38.07 -19.77
N GLN A 292 2.09 -38.19 -19.28
CA GLN A 292 1.39 -39.46 -19.19
C GLN A 292 1.09 -39.95 -20.62
N LYS A 293 1.41 -41.22 -20.87
CA LYS A 293 1.04 -41.90 -22.11
C LYS A 293 -0.48 -41.94 -22.20
N ILE A 294 -1.06 -41.35 -23.25
CA ILE A 294 -2.45 -41.59 -23.60
C ILE A 294 -2.44 -42.84 -24.49
N GLY A 295 -2.64 -44.02 -23.88
CA GLY A 295 -2.50 -45.29 -24.61
C GLY A 295 -1.04 -45.61 -24.97
N SER A 296 -0.76 -45.93 -26.25
CA SER A 296 0.59 -46.20 -26.77
C SER A 296 1.37 -44.96 -27.20
N ASP A 297 0.70 -43.80 -27.29
CA ASP A 297 1.23 -42.65 -28.00
C ASP A 297 1.85 -41.65 -27.02
N SER A 298 3.15 -41.40 -27.18
CA SER A 298 3.87 -40.32 -26.50
C SER A 298 3.87 -39.05 -27.37
N GLU A 299 3.88 -37.88 -26.74
CA GLU A 299 4.09 -36.60 -27.45
C GLU A 299 5.35 -36.69 -28.34
N PRO A 300 5.27 -36.37 -29.65
CA PRO A 300 6.43 -36.43 -30.53
C PRO A 300 7.57 -35.53 -30.03
N SER A 301 8.81 -36.00 -30.17
CA SER A 301 10.01 -35.26 -29.71
C SER A 301 10.08 -33.84 -30.25
N ASP A 302 9.62 -33.63 -31.48
CA ASP A 302 9.69 -32.34 -32.16
C ASP A 302 8.70 -31.32 -31.56
N GLN A 303 7.55 -31.80 -31.07
CA GLN A 303 6.57 -30.95 -30.38
C GLN A 303 7.07 -30.56 -28.98
N GLN A 304 7.70 -31.51 -28.27
CA GLN A 304 8.35 -31.23 -26.99
C GLN A 304 9.48 -30.21 -27.13
N GLN A 305 10.32 -30.34 -28.17
CA GLN A 305 11.37 -29.38 -28.48
C GLN A 305 10.80 -28.00 -28.83
N ALA A 306 9.76 -27.93 -29.66
CA ALA A 306 9.10 -26.66 -29.99
C ALA A 306 8.49 -25.98 -28.75
N ARG A 307 7.90 -26.75 -27.84
CA ARG A 307 7.33 -26.25 -26.58
C ARG A 307 8.41 -25.69 -25.65
N ALA A 308 9.50 -26.44 -25.46
CA ALA A 308 10.63 -26.01 -24.65
C ALA A 308 11.33 -24.77 -25.24
N PHE A 309 11.50 -24.74 -26.56
CA PHE A 309 12.05 -23.59 -27.29
C PHE A 309 11.20 -22.33 -27.11
N ASN A 310 9.88 -22.41 -27.32
CA ASN A 310 8.99 -21.27 -27.13
C ASN A 310 8.95 -20.78 -25.67
N HIS A 311 9.01 -21.70 -24.70
CA HIS A 311 9.16 -21.34 -23.29
C HIS A 311 10.47 -20.59 -23.06
N ASN A 312 11.59 -21.10 -23.56
CA ASN A 312 12.91 -20.48 -23.41
C ASN A 312 12.98 -19.07 -24.01
N LEU A 313 12.33 -18.84 -25.16
CA LEU A 313 12.19 -17.49 -25.72
C LEU A 313 11.39 -16.59 -24.76
N ALA A 314 10.22 -17.02 -24.29
CA ALA A 314 9.44 -16.24 -23.34
C ALA A 314 10.23 -15.91 -22.06
N GLN A 315 11.01 -16.86 -21.54
CA GLN A 315 11.89 -16.66 -20.40
C GLN A 315 13.00 -15.65 -20.70
N ALA A 316 13.62 -15.69 -21.90
CA ALA A 316 14.63 -14.72 -22.31
C ALA A 316 14.07 -13.29 -22.38
N GLY A 317 12.86 -13.14 -22.92
CA GLY A 317 12.13 -11.86 -22.96
C GLY A 317 11.91 -11.27 -21.56
N ALA A 318 11.41 -12.08 -20.63
CA ALA A 318 11.23 -11.67 -19.24
C ALA A 318 12.56 -11.40 -18.51
N SER A 319 13.59 -12.19 -18.82
CA SER A 319 14.92 -12.08 -18.21
C SER A 319 15.56 -10.73 -18.51
N TRP A 320 15.42 -10.19 -19.72
CA TRP A 320 15.97 -8.88 -20.06
C TRP A 320 15.39 -7.73 -19.22
N LEU A 321 14.09 -7.77 -18.90
CA LEU A 321 13.47 -6.78 -18.03
C LEU A 321 14.00 -6.85 -16.59
N ILE A 322 14.21 -8.08 -16.08
CA ILE A 322 14.81 -8.31 -14.76
C ILE A 322 16.28 -7.86 -14.74
N LEU A 323 17.03 -8.14 -15.81
CA LEU A 323 18.42 -7.69 -15.97
C LEU A 323 18.52 -6.16 -16.01
N LEU A 324 17.57 -5.50 -16.69
CA LEU A 324 17.49 -4.04 -16.72
C LEU A 324 17.27 -3.46 -15.31
N ASP A 325 16.35 -4.04 -14.54
CA ASP A 325 16.11 -3.64 -13.15
C ASP A 325 17.35 -3.89 -12.29
N PHE A 326 18.02 -5.03 -12.46
CA PHE A 326 19.23 -5.34 -11.72
C PHE A 326 20.37 -4.36 -12.06
N ALA A 327 20.57 -4.02 -13.34
CA ALA A 327 21.56 -3.03 -13.75
C ALA A 327 21.25 -1.64 -13.16
N ASN A 328 19.98 -1.25 -13.10
CA ASN A 328 19.54 0.00 -12.46
C ASN A 328 19.81 -0.01 -10.94
N HIS A 329 19.55 -1.13 -10.26
CA HIS A 329 19.87 -1.28 -8.83
C HIS A 329 21.37 -1.18 -8.55
N LEU A 330 22.21 -1.82 -9.37
CA LEU A 330 23.66 -1.73 -9.21
C LEU A 330 24.17 -0.31 -9.49
N SER A 331 23.72 0.34 -10.55
CA SER A 331 24.17 1.69 -10.92
C SER A 331 23.74 2.76 -9.93
N THR A 332 22.55 2.63 -9.33
CA THR A 332 22.02 3.60 -8.38
C THR A 332 22.48 3.37 -6.94
N GLN A 333 22.53 2.12 -6.48
CA GLN A 333 22.81 1.80 -5.08
C GLN A 333 24.29 1.48 -4.80
N MET A 334 25.06 1.10 -5.83
CA MET A 334 26.47 0.69 -5.71
C MET A 334 27.30 1.24 -6.89
N PRO A 335 27.37 2.57 -7.08
CA PRO A 335 27.98 3.18 -8.26
C PRO A 335 29.47 2.85 -8.42
N ASP A 336 30.20 2.65 -7.32
CA ASP A 336 31.60 2.22 -7.32
C ASP A 336 31.76 0.81 -7.90
N LEU A 337 30.92 -0.14 -7.47
CA LEU A 337 30.87 -1.49 -8.04
C LEU A 337 30.46 -1.45 -9.52
N TRP A 338 29.45 -0.63 -9.86
CA TRP A 338 29.00 -0.50 -11.24
C TRP A 338 30.08 0.05 -12.17
N ASN A 339 30.87 1.03 -11.72
CA ASN A 339 32.01 1.54 -12.47
C ASN A 339 33.07 0.45 -12.70
N VAL A 340 33.34 -0.40 -11.71
CA VAL A 340 34.25 -1.56 -11.87
C VAL A 340 33.69 -2.59 -12.86
N VAL A 341 32.36 -2.80 -12.88
CA VAL A 341 31.69 -3.65 -13.88
C VAL A 341 31.87 -3.09 -15.29
N LEU A 342 31.64 -1.80 -15.49
CA LEU A 342 31.82 -1.12 -16.78
C LEU A 342 33.29 -1.07 -17.23
N ALA A 343 34.22 -0.90 -16.29
CA ALA A 343 35.66 -0.85 -16.56
C ALA A 343 36.33 -2.23 -16.61
N ASN A 344 35.54 -3.30 -16.78
CA ASN A 344 35.99 -4.69 -16.89
C ASN A 344 36.96 -5.13 -15.77
N GLY A 345 36.67 -4.74 -14.53
CA GLY A 345 37.44 -5.14 -13.34
C GLY A 345 38.53 -4.18 -12.89
N THR A 346 38.79 -3.11 -13.65
CA THR A 346 39.68 -2.04 -13.22
C THR A 346 39.11 -1.40 -11.94
N GLY A 347 39.88 -1.36 -10.86
CA GLY A 347 39.44 -0.83 -9.55
C GLY A 347 38.82 -1.85 -8.59
N ARG A 348 38.70 -3.14 -8.98
CA ARG A 348 38.11 -4.20 -8.13
C ARG A 348 38.75 -4.31 -6.74
N ALA A 349 40.07 -4.16 -6.64
CA ALA A 349 40.79 -4.29 -5.37
C ALA A 349 40.40 -3.24 -4.32
N ALA A 350 39.82 -2.11 -4.74
CA ALA A 350 39.36 -1.05 -3.84
C ALA A 350 37.95 -1.30 -3.28
N LEU A 351 37.22 -2.29 -3.80
CA LEU A 351 35.87 -2.62 -3.35
C LEU A 351 35.90 -3.35 -1.99
N SER A 352 34.81 -3.23 -1.22
CA SER A 352 34.62 -4.04 -0.01
C SER A 352 34.51 -5.53 -0.34
N ALA A 353 34.84 -6.41 0.61
CA ALA A 353 34.76 -7.87 0.39
C ALA A 353 33.38 -8.35 -0.12
N PRO A 354 32.23 -7.85 0.39
CA PRO A 354 30.93 -8.20 -0.19
C PRO A 354 30.75 -7.75 -1.64
N ARG A 355 31.25 -6.55 -2.02
CA ARG A 355 31.18 -6.04 -3.39
C ARG A 355 32.12 -6.80 -4.33
N GLN A 356 33.31 -7.21 -3.86
CA GLN A 356 34.21 -8.09 -4.61
C GLN A 356 33.56 -9.45 -4.89
N GLY A 357 32.96 -10.09 -3.87
CA GLY A 357 32.25 -11.36 -4.03
C GLY A 357 31.06 -11.25 -4.99
N LEU A 358 30.32 -10.15 -4.94
CA LEU A 358 29.23 -9.89 -5.89
C LEU A 358 29.77 -9.69 -7.32
N TYR A 359 30.83 -8.89 -7.48
CA TYR A 359 31.50 -8.72 -8.78
C TYR A 359 31.90 -10.08 -9.35
N ASP A 360 32.63 -10.90 -8.59
CA ASP A 360 33.14 -12.20 -9.02
C ASP A 360 32.03 -13.13 -9.46
N TRP A 361 31.01 -13.26 -8.61
CA TRP A 361 29.86 -14.10 -8.90
C TRP A 361 29.16 -13.70 -10.20
N LEU A 362 28.96 -12.41 -10.46
CA LEU A 362 28.38 -11.91 -11.71
C LEU A 362 29.15 -12.37 -12.95
N GLY A 363 30.48 -12.55 -12.84
CA GLY A 363 31.31 -13.06 -13.94
C GLY A 363 31.21 -14.58 -14.12
N THR A 364 30.86 -15.32 -13.08
CA THR A 364 30.72 -16.79 -13.11
C THR A 364 29.31 -17.27 -13.49
N ALA A 365 28.29 -16.49 -13.17
CA ALA A 365 26.90 -16.84 -13.46
C ALA A 365 26.65 -16.74 -14.98
N ALA A 366 26.43 -17.88 -15.64
CA ALA A 366 26.24 -17.95 -17.09
C ALA A 366 25.16 -18.96 -17.47
N MET A 367 24.61 -18.84 -18.69
CA MET A 367 23.80 -19.91 -19.25
C MET A 367 24.68 -21.12 -19.57
N SER A 368 24.28 -22.30 -19.08
CA SER A 368 24.94 -23.55 -19.41
C SER A 368 24.89 -23.84 -20.92
N THR A 369 25.77 -24.71 -21.39
CA THR A 369 25.74 -25.18 -22.79
C THR A 369 24.39 -25.81 -23.15
N GLY A 370 23.79 -26.57 -22.24
CA GLY A 370 22.50 -27.21 -22.46
C GLY A 370 21.35 -26.22 -22.60
N LEU A 371 21.35 -25.14 -21.81
CA LEU A 371 20.34 -24.08 -21.91
C LEU A 371 20.50 -23.27 -23.20
N ARG A 372 21.75 -23.00 -23.62
CA ARG A 372 22.03 -22.35 -24.91
C ARG A 372 21.48 -23.19 -26.08
N GLN A 373 21.72 -24.50 -26.05
CA GLN A 373 21.15 -25.42 -27.04
C GLN A 373 19.62 -25.45 -27.01
N GLY A 374 19.01 -25.26 -25.84
CA GLY A 374 17.56 -25.11 -25.70
C GLY A 374 16.97 -23.85 -26.35
N LEU A 375 17.81 -22.90 -26.80
CA LEU A 375 17.43 -21.70 -27.54
C LEU A 375 17.71 -21.82 -29.04
N TYR A 376 18.19 -22.97 -29.52
CA TYR A 376 18.34 -23.22 -30.96
C TYR A 376 16.98 -23.35 -31.62
N VAL A 377 16.88 -22.86 -32.86
CA VAL A 377 15.67 -23.10 -33.66
C VAL A 377 15.46 -24.61 -33.79
N PRO A 378 14.26 -25.15 -33.47
CA PRO A 378 14.00 -26.59 -33.47
C PRO A 378 14.45 -27.25 -34.79
N GLY A 379 15.17 -28.38 -34.67
CA GLY A 379 15.74 -29.09 -35.82
C GLY A 379 17.01 -28.49 -36.41
N THR A 380 17.59 -27.44 -35.81
CA THR A 380 18.83 -26.80 -36.28
C THR A 380 19.84 -26.63 -35.14
N THR A 381 21.07 -26.23 -35.49
CA THR A 381 22.11 -25.79 -34.55
C THR A 381 22.28 -24.27 -34.54
N ASN A 382 21.30 -23.54 -35.08
CA ASN A 382 21.40 -22.08 -35.24
C ASN A 382 20.79 -21.37 -34.04
N ASP A 383 21.57 -20.45 -33.47
CA ASP A 383 21.10 -19.50 -32.48
C ASP A 383 20.07 -18.54 -33.09
N VAL A 384 18.97 -18.30 -32.38
CA VAL A 384 18.07 -17.18 -32.72
C VAL A 384 18.80 -15.84 -32.49
N LYS A 385 19.57 -15.74 -31.40
CA LYS A 385 20.47 -14.63 -31.08
C LYS A 385 21.70 -15.16 -30.34
N PRO A 386 22.90 -14.61 -30.55
CA PRO A 386 24.10 -15.05 -29.85
C PRO A 386 23.97 -14.84 -28.33
N PRO A 387 24.45 -15.76 -27.48
CA PRO A 387 24.34 -15.62 -26.03
C PRO A 387 25.36 -14.61 -25.47
N TRP A 388 25.01 -13.92 -24.38
CA TRP A 388 26.03 -13.25 -23.56
C TRP A 388 26.87 -14.27 -22.78
N ALA A 389 28.16 -13.98 -22.57
CA ALA A 389 29.10 -14.92 -21.97
C ALA A 389 28.86 -15.12 -20.47
N SER A 390 28.50 -14.04 -19.76
CA SER A 390 28.19 -14.05 -18.32
C SER A 390 27.03 -13.11 -17.99
N LEU A 391 26.51 -13.22 -16.76
CA LEU A 391 25.51 -12.31 -16.20
C LEU A 391 26.06 -10.89 -16.14
N ARG A 392 27.35 -10.71 -15.85
CA ARG A 392 28.02 -9.41 -15.92
C ARG A 392 27.93 -8.80 -17.31
N ASP A 393 28.27 -9.56 -18.35
CA ASP A 393 28.19 -9.08 -19.74
C ASP A 393 26.75 -8.77 -20.15
N ALA A 394 25.79 -9.55 -19.63
CA ALA A 394 24.38 -9.31 -19.83
C ALA A 394 23.91 -7.98 -19.22
N LEU A 395 24.33 -7.68 -17.99
CA LEU A 395 24.04 -6.41 -17.32
C LEU A 395 24.67 -5.22 -18.07
N VAL A 396 25.92 -5.35 -18.52
CA VAL A 396 26.57 -4.31 -19.33
C VAL A 396 25.86 -4.14 -20.67
N GLY A 397 25.46 -5.23 -21.31
CA GLY A 397 24.75 -5.24 -22.58
C GLY A 397 23.38 -4.56 -22.52
N ILE A 398 22.60 -4.84 -21.46
CA ILE A 398 21.26 -4.28 -21.29
C ILE A 398 21.29 -2.80 -20.85
N ALA A 399 22.34 -2.39 -20.13
CA ALA A 399 22.51 -1.01 -19.67
C ALA A 399 23.06 -0.05 -20.75
N LYS A 400 23.34 -0.54 -21.98
CA LYS A 400 23.75 0.32 -23.09
C LYS A 400 22.65 1.35 -23.40
N ALA A 401 23.08 2.57 -23.72
CA ALA A 401 22.19 3.67 -24.02
C ALA A 401 21.14 3.29 -25.09
N GLY A 402 19.86 3.56 -24.81
CA GLY A 402 18.73 3.28 -25.69
C GLY A 402 18.21 1.83 -25.68
N VAL A 403 18.95 0.84 -25.14
CA VAL A 403 18.48 -0.55 -25.08
C VAL A 403 17.33 -0.71 -24.09
N GLY A 404 17.47 -0.12 -22.89
CA GLY A 404 16.41 -0.14 -21.88
C GLY A 404 15.12 0.52 -22.35
N ASP A 405 15.22 1.71 -22.94
CA ASP A 405 14.06 2.45 -23.46
C ASP A 405 13.35 1.67 -24.57
N ALA A 406 14.11 1.04 -25.48
CA ALA A 406 13.56 0.23 -26.55
C ALA A 406 12.88 -1.04 -26.04
N LEU A 407 13.37 -1.62 -24.95
CA LEU A 407 12.76 -2.78 -24.28
C LEU A 407 11.46 -2.40 -23.55
N GLU A 408 11.47 -1.28 -22.83
CA GLU A 408 10.30 -0.73 -22.10
C GLU A 408 9.18 -0.21 -23.02
N ALA A 409 9.52 0.06 -24.28
CA ALA A 409 8.57 0.46 -25.33
C ALA A 409 7.92 -0.74 -26.05
N GLN A 410 8.35 -1.98 -25.78
CA GLN A 410 7.79 -3.16 -26.44
C GLN A 410 6.34 -3.42 -26.01
N THR A 411 5.46 -3.54 -27.01
CA THR A 411 4.05 -3.89 -26.82
C THR A 411 3.73 -5.33 -27.21
N VAL A 412 4.70 -6.05 -27.80
CA VAL A 412 4.58 -7.44 -28.23
C VAL A 412 5.41 -8.36 -27.35
N ALA A 413 4.95 -9.60 -27.15
CA ALA A 413 5.71 -10.62 -26.43
C ALA A 413 6.86 -11.16 -27.29
N TYR A 414 7.99 -11.48 -26.66
CA TYR A 414 9.12 -12.10 -27.34
C TYR A 414 8.88 -13.59 -27.59
N ASN A 415 8.84 -14.00 -28.85
CA ASN A 415 8.64 -15.38 -29.30
C ASN A 415 9.29 -15.58 -30.68
N ALA A 416 9.17 -16.78 -31.25
CA ALA A 416 9.80 -17.12 -32.53
C ALA A 416 9.38 -16.20 -33.69
N ALA A 417 8.12 -15.75 -33.72
CA ALA A 417 7.60 -14.88 -34.78
C ALA A 417 8.01 -13.41 -34.59
N THR A 418 8.24 -12.97 -33.36
CA THR A 418 8.60 -11.58 -33.02
C THR A 418 10.09 -11.40 -32.73
N ALA A 419 10.89 -12.45 -32.82
CA ALA A 419 12.29 -12.44 -32.41
C ALA A 419 13.17 -11.47 -33.21
N SER A 420 12.77 -11.16 -34.45
CA SER A 420 13.41 -10.22 -35.37
C SER A 420 12.87 -8.79 -35.26
N ALA A 421 11.85 -8.53 -34.44
CA ALA A 421 11.29 -7.20 -34.27
C ALA A 421 12.33 -6.21 -33.69
N ALA A 422 12.23 -4.95 -34.11
CA ALA A 422 13.11 -3.90 -33.64
C ALA A 422 12.91 -3.64 -32.13
N GLY A 423 14.01 -3.34 -31.43
CA GLY A 423 14.02 -2.99 -30.01
C GLY A 423 14.22 -4.16 -29.04
N TRP A 424 14.28 -5.40 -29.52
CA TRP A 424 14.83 -6.51 -28.73
C TRP A 424 16.37 -6.44 -28.66
N PRO A 425 16.99 -6.80 -27.53
CA PRO A 425 18.44 -6.90 -27.42
C PRO A 425 19.06 -7.81 -28.50
N ALA A 426 20.31 -7.54 -28.85
CA ALA A 426 21.03 -8.29 -29.88
C ALA A 426 21.45 -9.70 -29.42
N ASN A 427 21.51 -9.95 -28.11
CA ASN A 427 22.03 -11.17 -27.51
C ASN A 427 21.04 -11.76 -26.50
N HIS A 428 21.03 -13.09 -26.38
CA HIS A 428 20.20 -13.81 -25.40
C HIS A 428 20.88 -13.97 -24.04
N PHE A 429 20.06 -13.90 -23.00
CA PHE A 429 20.40 -14.38 -21.67
C PHE A 429 19.14 -14.70 -20.86
N ALA A 430 18.84 -15.99 -20.72
CA ALA A 430 17.74 -16.49 -19.92
C ALA A 430 18.22 -16.76 -18.49
N LEU A 431 17.55 -16.14 -17.51
CA LEU A 431 17.80 -16.32 -16.08
C LEU A 431 17.31 -17.68 -15.55
N ALA A 432 16.36 -18.30 -16.25
CA ALA A 432 15.95 -19.69 -16.08
C ALA A 432 15.32 -20.18 -17.40
N GLY A 433 15.42 -21.49 -17.67
CA GLY A 433 14.78 -22.12 -18.81
C GLY A 433 14.95 -23.64 -18.76
N LEU A 434 14.83 -24.29 -19.90
CA LEU A 434 15.02 -25.72 -20.09
C LEU A 434 16.23 -26.00 -20.99
N THR A 435 16.99 -27.02 -20.64
CA THR A 435 18.02 -27.58 -21.53
C THR A 435 17.41 -28.36 -22.69
N SER A 436 18.22 -28.73 -23.67
CA SER A 436 17.84 -29.68 -24.74
C SER A 436 17.37 -31.05 -24.22
N ALA A 437 17.71 -31.40 -22.97
CA ALA A 437 17.23 -32.60 -22.28
C ALA A 437 15.99 -32.34 -21.39
N PHE A 438 15.32 -31.20 -21.56
CA PHE A 438 14.12 -30.79 -20.81
C PHE A 438 14.30 -30.69 -19.29
N VAL A 439 15.54 -30.47 -18.83
CA VAL A 439 15.88 -30.21 -17.43
C VAL A 439 15.91 -28.71 -17.20
N ALA A 440 15.28 -28.24 -16.11
CA ALA A 440 15.33 -26.83 -15.72
C ALA A 440 16.74 -26.41 -15.33
N ASP A 441 17.22 -25.32 -15.92
CA ASP A 441 18.59 -24.85 -15.78
C ASP A 441 18.69 -23.32 -15.96
N GLY A 442 19.80 -22.74 -15.55
CA GLY A 442 20.09 -21.33 -15.69
C GLY A 442 21.18 -20.83 -14.74
N PRO A 443 21.51 -19.53 -14.81
CA PRO A 443 22.50 -18.88 -13.95
C PRO A 443 22.21 -19.00 -12.44
N PHE A 444 20.97 -19.31 -12.06
CA PHE A 444 20.58 -19.49 -10.67
C PHE A 444 21.31 -20.67 -10.00
N THR A 445 21.82 -21.65 -10.76
CA THR A 445 22.61 -22.77 -10.21
C THR A 445 23.92 -22.31 -9.56
N ALA A 446 24.52 -21.24 -10.07
CA ALA A 446 25.74 -20.64 -9.54
C ALA A 446 25.53 -19.90 -8.20
N LEU A 447 24.29 -19.62 -7.79
CA LEU A 447 23.98 -18.89 -6.56
C LEU A 447 24.41 -19.64 -5.29
N THR A 448 24.52 -20.96 -5.37
CA THR A 448 25.01 -21.81 -4.27
C THR A 448 26.47 -21.51 -3.87
N SER A 449 27.23 -20.82 -4.72
CA SER A 449 28.61 -20.39 -4.44
C SER A 449 28.69 -19.11 -3.58
N LEU A 450 27.58 -18.39 -3.39
CA LEU A 450 27.54 -17.19 -2.56
C LEU A 450 27.59 -17.54 -1.06
N ALA A 451 28.31 -16.74 -0.27
CA ALA A 451 28.50 -17.00 1.15
C ALA A 451 27.18 -16.99 1.95
N SER A 452 27.03 -17.93 2.89
CA SER A 452 25.85 -18.09 3.76
C SER A 452 25.98 -17.41 5.13
N SER A 453 26.96 -16.52 5.34
CA SER A 453 27.21 -15.87 6.63
C SER A 453 25.96 -15.15 7.19
N PRO A 454 25.77 -15.16 8.53
CA PRO A 454 24.59 -14.56 9.16
C PRO A 454 24.46 -13.07 8.82
N MET A 455 23.25 -12.65 8.48
CA MET A 455 22.94 -11.27 8.12
C MET A 455 22.42 -10.45 9.31
N PRO A 456 22.68 -9.13 9.36
CA PRO A 456 22.07 -8.24 10.34
C PRO A 456 20.54 -8.11 10.19
N VAL A 457 20.02 -8.23 8.96
CA VAL A 457 18.59 -8.19 8.65
C VAL A 457 18.20 -9.51 8.00
N PRO A 458 17.22 -10.26 8.51
CA PRO A 458 16.79 -11.52 7.89
C PRO A 458 16.18 -11.29 6.51
N VAL A 459 16.52 -12.14 5.54
CA VAL A 459 15.76 -12.22 4.28
C VAL A 459 14.46 -12.97 4.58
N PRO A 460 13.28 -12.38 4.33
CA PRO A 460 12.02 -13.12 4.42
C PRO A 460 12.06 -14.31 3.46
N SER A 461 11.95 -15.52 4.00
CA SER A 461 11.87 -16.74 3.20
C SER A 461 10.45 -16.98 2.71
N ASP A 462 10.32 -17.61 1.54
CA ASP A 462 9.02 -18.11 1.07
C ASP A 462 8.42 -19.09 2.10
N PRO A 463 7.12 -18.99 2.44
CA PRO A 463 6.49 -19.98 3.31
C PRO A 463 6.45 -21.35 2.61
N VAL A 464 6.76 -22.40 3.38
CA VAL A 464 6.83 -23.77 2.89
C VAL A 464 5.44 -24.40 2.93
N ILE A 465 4.97 -24.93 1.80
CA ILE A 465 3.69 -25.65 1.70
C ILE A 465 3.93 -27.05 1.15
N GLY A 466 4.04 -28.01 2.06
CA GLY A 466 4.14 -29.43 1.73
C GLY A 466 5.29 -29.79 0.76
N PRO A 467 5.52 -31.08 0.51
CA PRO A 467 6.60 -31.53 -0.37
C PRO A 467 6.29 -31.35 -1.88
N ALA A 468 5.02 -31.32 -2.29
CA ALA A 468 4.62 -31.40 -3.70
C ALA A 468 4.86 -30.10 -4.51
N PHE A 469 4.75 -28.93 -3.87
CA PHE A 469 4.84 -27.61 -4.53
C PHE A 469 6.12 -26.85 -4.20
N PHE A 470 7.01 -27.45 -3.41
CA PHE A 470 8.27 -26.85 -3.02
C PHE A 470 9.28 -26.93 -4.18
N VAL A 471 9.75 -25.77 -4.63
CA VAL A 471 10.84 -25.63 -5.61
C VAL A 471 12.06 -25.09 -4.87
N PRO A 472 12.91 -25.96 -4.28
CA PRO A 472 14.04 -25.51 -3.47
C PRO A 472 15.01 -24.61 -4.24
N GLN A 473 15.13 -24.81 -5.56
CA GLN A 473 16.00 -24.03 -6.42
C GLN A 473 15.64 -22.53 -6.46
N ALA A 474 14.37 -22.17 -6.25
CA ALA A 474 13.95 -20.77 -6.23
C ALA A 474 14.50 -20.03 -4.99
N GLN A 475 14.67 -20.72 -3.86
CA GLN A 475 15.23 -20.12 -2.64
C GLN A 475 16.70 -19.76 -2.78
N TRP A 476 17.42 -20.30 -3.78
CA TRP A 476 18.81 -19.91 -4.02
C TRP A 476 18.94 -18.42 -4.38
N VAL A 477 17.87 -17.78 -4.89
CA VAL A 477 17.82 -16.33 -5.15
C VAL A 477 17.86 -15.51 -3.85
N ASP A 478 17.48 -16.10 -2.71
CA ASP A 478 17.61 -15.44 -1.41
C ASP A 478 19.09 -15.25 -1.01
N LEU A 479 19.99 -16.11 -1.49
CA LEU A 479 21.44 -15.93 -1.32
C LEU A 479 21.96 -14.70 -2.07
N LEU A 480 21.41 -14.41 -3.26
CA LEU A 480 21.72 -13.17 -3.98
C LEU A 480 21.19 -11.96 -3.24
N THR A 481 19.95 -12.02 -2.76
CA THR A 481 19.36 -10.93 -1.97
C THR A 481 20.20 -10.64 -0.74
N ALA A 482 20.67 -11.68 -0.04
CA ALA A 482 21.56 -11.55 1.09
C ALA A 482 22.90 -10.93 0.70
N GLN A 483 23.51 -11.39 -0.39
CA GLN A 483 24.77 -10.82 -0.87
C GLN A 483 24.62 -9.34 -1.27
N PHE A 484 23.52 -8.99 -1.93
CA PHE A 484 23.20 -7.61 -2.29
C PHE A 484 23.05 -6.74 -1.02
N ALA A 485 22.29 -7.21 -0.03
CA ALA A 485 22.11 -6.49 1.24
C ALA A 485 23.44 -6.26 1.98
N ARG A 486 24.35 -7.24 1.98
CA ARG A 486 25.71 -7.10 2.56
C ARG A 486 26.60 -6.11 1.80
N ALA A 487 26.35 -5.92 0.51
CA ALA A 487 27.12 -5.01 -0.34
C ALA A 487 26.61 -3.55 -0.29
N LEU A 488 25.44 -3.31 0.31
CA LEU A 488 24.88 -1.96 0.50
C LEU A 488 25.65 -1.19 1.58
N ASP A 489 25.87 0.11 1.34
CA ASP A 489 26.38 0.99 2.38
C ASP A 489 25.33 1.19 3.48
N PRO A 490 25.68 1.09 4.77
CA PRO A 490 24.74 1.26 5.86
C PRO A 490 24.23 2.71 5.97
N THR A 491 24.93 3.68 5.38
CA THR A 491 24.48 5.07 5.38
C THR A 491 23.29 5.26 4.45
N PRO A 492 22.20 5.90 4.92
CA PRO A 492 21.07 6.24 4.05
C PRO A 492 21.52 7.27 3.00
N PRO A 493 21.32 7.03 1.69
CA PRO A 493 21.53 8.06 0.68
C PRO A 493 20.55 9.20 0.94
N VAL A 494 20.98 10.43 0.67
CA VAL A 494 20.09 11.60 0.71
C VAL A 494 18.93 11.35 -0.27
N GLY A 495 17.70 11.28 0.24
CA GLY A 495 16.51 10.97 -0.56
C GLY A 495 16.31 9.48 -0.88
N GLY A 496 16.90 8.56 -0.09
CA GLY A 496 16.66 7.13 -0.24
C GLY A 496 15.17 6.74 -0.16
N PRO A 497 14.75 5.66 -0.84
CA PRO A 497 13.37 5.22 -0.83
C PRO A 497 12.94 4.87 0.61
N PRO A 498 11.76 5.33 1.08
CA PRO A 498 11.26 4.93 2.38
C PRO A 498 10.98 3.42 2.39
N LEU A 499 11.02 2.79 3.57
CA LEU A 499 10.66 1.39 3.73
C LEU A 499 9.29 1.14 3.05
N PRO A 500 9.12 0.13 2.19
CA PRO A 500 7.85 -0.11 1.53
C PRO A 500 6.72 -0.29 2.54
N PHE A 501 5.54 0.22 2.20
CA PHE A 501 4.38 0.24 3.12
C PHE A 501 4.07 -1.16 3.69
N ALA A 502 4.13 -2.20 2.86
CA ALA A 502 3.95 -3.59 3.29
C ALA A 502 4.93 -4.01 4.40
N ALA A 503 6.20 -3.62 4.30
CA ALA A 503 7.21 -3.94 5.30
C ALA A 503 7.05 -3.11 6.59
N GLN A 504 6.60 -1.85 6.47
CA GLN A 504 6.21 -1.04 7.63
C GLN A 504 5.06 -1.69 8.38
N VAL A 505 4.00 -2.09 7.66
CA VAL A 505 2.82 -2.78 8.22
C VAL A 505 3.22 -4.11 8.85
N ALA A 506 4.06 -4.93 8.21
CA ALA A 506 4.54 -6.18 8.79
C ALA A 506 5.26 -5.96 10.12
N LYS A 507 6.18 -4.99 10.17
CA LYS A 507 6.96 -4.64 11.37
C LYS A 507 6.05 -4.11 12.48
N ALA A 508 5.05 -3.28 12.13
CA ALA A 508 4.08 -2.74 13.08
C ALA A 508 3.12 -3.81 13.62
N ALA A 509 2.62 -4.69 12.75
CA ALA A 509 1.74 -5.80 13.12
C ALA A 509 2.44 -6.80 14.05
N ALA A 510 3.72 -7.11 13.80
CA ALA A 510 4.52 -7.95 14.68
C ALA A 510 4.75 -7.31 16.06
N ALA A 511 4.88 -5.97 16.12
CA ALA A 511 5.10 -5.25 17.37
C ALA A 511 3.84 -5.12 18.23
N ASN A 512 2.65 -5.01 17.62
CA ASN A 512 1.39 -4.78 18.33
C ASN A 512 0.21 -5.59 17.71
N PRO A 513 0.20 -6.93 17.82
CA PRO A 513 -0.74 -7.79 17.09
C PRO A 513 -2.22 -7.55 17.45
N GLY A 514 -2.53 -7.21 18.70
CA GLY A 514 -3.92 -6.97 19.14
C GLY A 514 -4.53 -5.69 18.56
N ASP A 515 -3.76 -4.60 18.50
CA ASP A 515 -4.24 -3.30 18.03
C ASP A 515 -4.53 -3.28 16.51
N PHE A 516 -3.79 -4.07 15.74
CA PHE A 516 -3.96 -4.15 14.30
C PHE A 516 -5.34 -4.71 13.92
N LEU A 517 -5.78 -5.73 14.64
CA LEU A 517 -7.09 -6.38 14.46
C LEU A 517 -8.24 -5.52 15.02
N ASP A 518 -8.03 -4.89 16.18
CA ASP A 518 -9.09 -4.21 16.92
C ASP A 518 -9.33 -2.75 16.52
N GLY A 519 -8.49 -2.20 15.65
CA GLY A 519 -8.67 -0.85 15.12
C GLY A 519 -7.84 0.24 15.77
N GLY A 520 -7.28 0.00 16.96
CA GLY A 520 -6.62 1.02 17.78
C GLY A 520 -7.57 2.11 18.28
N TRP A 521 -7.30 2.67 19.46
CA TRP A 521 -8.07 3.77 20.03
C TRP A 521 -7.47 5.13 19.69
N PHE A 522 -8.31 6.09 19.33
CA PHE A 522 -7.90 7.43 18.94
C PHE A 522 -8.75 8.52 19.58
N VAL A 523 -8.15 9.70 19.69
CA VAL A 523 -8.80 10.97 19.99
C VAL A 523 -8.25 12.05 19.04
N VAL A 524 -9.01 13.11 18.86
CA VAL A 524 -8.52 14.31 18.17
C VAL A 524 -8.58 15.52 19.09
N ARG A 525 -7.68 16.48 18.88
CA ARG A 525 -7.61 17.75 19.61
C ARG A 525 -7.43 18.89 18.63
N HIS A 526 -8.15 20.00 18.84
CA HIS A 526 -7.89 21.24 18.13
C HIS A 526 -6.69 21.95 18.75
N VAL A 527 -5.91 22.63 17.92
CA VAL A 527 -4.69 23.34 18.29
C VAL A 527 -4.81 24.76 17.78
N TYR A 528 -4.58 25.72 18.66
CA TYR A 528 -4.30 27.11 18.30
C TYR A 528 -2.85 27.41 18.63
N LEU A 529 -2.11 27.98 17.68
CA LEU A 529 -0.72 28.38 17.85
C LEU A 529 -0.49 29.74 17.22
N ASN A 530 0.46 30.50 17.78
CA ASN A 530 0.98 31.71 17.16
C ASN A 530 2.44 31.45 16.78
N ALA A 531 2.71 31.35 15.49
CA ALA A 531 4.01 30.97 14.95
C ALA A 531 5.11 31.98 15.28
N ASP A 532 4.76 33.27 15.37
CA ASP A 532 5.73 34.37 15.54
C ASP A 532 6.14 34.60 17.00
N CYS A 533 5.35 34.11 17.95
CA CYS A 533 5.57 34.39 19.37
C CYS A 533 6.27 33.26 20.14
N GLY A 534 6.58 32.14 19.49
CA GLY A 534 7.33 31.02 20.05
C GLY A 534 6.87 30.63 21.48
N PRO A 535 7.78 30.42 22.44
CA PRO A 535 7.44 29.96 23.79
C PRO A 535 6.71 31.00 24.66
N LEU A 536 6.61 32.27 24.25
CA LEU A 536 5.90 33.31 25.00
C LEU A 536 4.37 33.11 24.93
N HIS A 537 3.89 32.48 23.87
CA HIS A 537 2.50 32.10 23.68
C HIS A 537 2.43 30.60 23.34
N PRO A 538 2.47 29.72 24.36
CA PRO A 538 2.44 28.29 24.12
C PRO A 538 1.17 27.90 23.37
N PRO A 539 1.25 26.89 22.47
CA PRO A 539 0.06 26.38 21.78
C PRO A 539 -1.02 25.95 22.78
N VAL A 540 -2.28 26.23 22.43
CA VAL A 540 -3.45 25.88 23.24
C VAL A 540 -4.19 24.73 22.58
N LEU A 541 -4.31 23.60 23.29
CA LEU A 541 -5.03 22.41 22.84
C LEU A 541 -6.43 22.35 23.46
N SER A 542 -7.39 21.80 22.72
CA SER A 542 -8.70 21.45 23.28
C SER A 542 -8.61 20.24 24.20
N ALA A 543 -9.66 20.00 24.99
CA ALA A 543 -9.88 18.68 25.58
C ALA A 543 -9.96 17.60 24.47
N PRO A 544 -9.70 16.32 24.77
CA PRO A 544 -9.79 15.27 23.76
C PRO A 544 -11.24 15.08 23.32
N SER A 545 -11.45 14.76 22.05
CA SER A 545 -12.76 14.31 21.55
C SER A 545 -13.23 13.04 22.26
N ALA A 546 -14.47 12.62 21.99
CA ALA A 546 -14.89 11.26 22.27
C ALA A 546 -13.88 10.27 21.66
N ARG A 547 -13.56 9.19 22.39
CA ARG A 547 -12.66 8.13 21.91
C ARG A 547 -13.32 7.37 20.78
N PHE A 548 -12.57 7.05 19.75
CA PHE A 548 -13.08 6.28 18.62
C PHE A 548 -12.04 5.30 18.07
N LYS A 549 -12.54 4.29 17.36
CA LYS A 549 -11.75 3.39 16.51
C LYS A 549 -11.91 3.79 15.05
N VAL A 550 -10.91 3.52 14.22
CA VAL A 550 -11.01 3.72 12.77
C VAL A 550 -11.21 2.37 12.09
N ALA A 551 -12.25 2.22 11.28
CA ALA A 551 -12.57 0.96 10.60
C ALA A 551 -11.58 0.63 9.48
N SER A 552 -11.29 -0.67 9.29
CA SER A 552 -10.53 -1.15 8.13
C SER A 552 -11.31 -0.92 6.84
N PHE A 553 -10.66 -1.05 5.68
CA PHE A 553 -11.34 -0.87 4.39
C PHE A 553 -12.36 -2.00 4.10
N PHE A 554 -12.16 -3.21 4.65
CA PHE A 554 -13.06 -4.36 4.47
C PHE A 554 -13.79 -4.71 5.77
N ASP A 555 -14.26 -3.69 6.46
CA ASP A 555 -14.92 -3.86 7.74
C ASP A 555 -16.31 -4.49 7.57
N ALA A 556 -16.59 -5.57 8.31
CA ALA A 556 -17.84 -6.33 8.17
C ALA A 556 -19.09 -5.52 8.56
N ASP A 557 -18.92 -4.50 9.40
CA ASP A 557 -20.00 -3.63 9.84
C ASP A 557 -20.13 -2.36 8.97
N ALA A 558 -19.21 -2.14 8.02
CA ALA A 558 -19.23 -0.96 7.17
C ALA A 558 -20.34 -0.99 6.11
N PRO A 559 -21.01 0.15 5.86
CA PRO A 559 -21.88 0.31 4.70
C PRO A 559 -21.11 0.14 3.38
N ALA A 560 -21.69 -0.60 2.43
CA ALA A 560 -21.06 -0.87 1.13
C ALA A 560 -21.34 0.25 0.11
N ARG A 561 -20.29 0.77 -0.53
CA ARG A 561 -20.40 1.69 -1.68
C ARG A 561 -20.34 0.90 -3.00
N PRO A 562 -21.11 1.26 -4.03
CA PRO A 562 -20.91 0.75 -5.39
C PRO A 562 -19.56 1.25 -5.95
N ILE A 563 -18.56 0.38 -6.06
CA ILE A 563 -17.24 0.72 -6.62
C ILE A 563 -17.25 0.45 -8.13
N ARG A 564 -16.84 1.45 -8.94
CA ARG A 564 -16.59 1.27 -10.37
C ARG A 564 -15.09 1.10 -10.59
N ILE A 565 -14.67 -0.08 -11.02
CA ILE A 565 -13.26 -0.39 -11.30
C ILE A 565 -13.04 -0.28 -12.82
N SER A 566 -12.17 0.62 -13.25
CA SER A 566 -11.76 0.74 -14.66
C SER A 566 -10.59 -0.22 -14.97
N LEU A 567 -10.61 -0.81 -16.16
CA LEU A 567 -9.56 -1.73 -16.63
C LEU A 567 -8.34 -0.97 -17.18
N PRO A 568 -7.12 -1.52 -17.06
CA PRO A 568 -5.92 -0.99 -17.73
C PRO A 568 -6.07 -0.94 -19.25
N ILE A 569 -5.53 0.10 -19.85
CA ILE A 569 -5.50 0.27 -21.31
C ILE A 569 -4.28 -0.45 -21.93
N ASP A 570 -3.21 -0.67 -21.17
CA ASP A 570 -1.99 -1.37 -21.61
C ASP A 570 -1.80 -2.69 -20.86
N THR A 571 -1.93 -3.80 -21.58
CA THR A 571 -1.83 -5.18 -21.06
C THR A 571 -0.49 -5.85 -21.41
N SER A 572 0.45 -5.12 -22.00
CA SER A 572 1.79 -5.64 -22.30
C SER A 572 2.58 -5.92 -21.01
N PRO A 573 3.56 -6.84 -21.02
CA PRO A 573 4.42 -7.08 -19.85
C PRO A 573 5.12 -5.82 -19.33
N ALA A 574 5.57 -4.94 -20.23
CA ALA A 574 6.17 -3.65 -19.88
C ALA A 574 5.16 -2.68 -19.27
N GLY A 575 3.94 -2.60 -19.83
CA GLY A 575 2.85 -1.79 -19.29
C GLY A 575 2.39 -2.23 -17.90
N LEU A 576 2.27 -3.54 -17.69
CA LEU A 576 1.85 -4.12 -16.41
C LEU A 576 2.88 -3.92 -15.29
N ARG A 577 4.17 -3.78 -15.62
CA ARG A 577 5.24 -3.50 -14.65
C ARG A 577 5.21 -2.06 -14.11
N LYS A 578 4.69 -1.11 -14.90
CA LYS A 578 4.63 0.33 -14.55
C LYS A 578 3.59 0.65 -13.47
N PHE A 579 2.65 -0.26 -13.20
CA PHE A 579 1.66 -0.06 -12.14
C PHE A 579 2.28 -0.24 -10.77
N ASN A 580 2.08 0.75 -9.92
CA ASN A 580 2.60 0.74 -8.57
C ASN A 580 1.99 -0.40 -7.74
N ARG A 581 2.84 -1.28 -7.21
CA ARG A 581 2.47 -2.41 -6.32
C ARG A 581 2.33 -1.94 -4.86
N ASN A 582 1.65 -0.83 -4.64
CA ASN A 582 1.48 -0.24 -3.30
C ASN A 582 0.25 -0.77 -2.55
N THR A 583 -0.54 -1.66 -3.15
CA THR A 583 -1.67 -2.32 -2.50
C THR A 583 -1.21 -3.62 -1.85
N ALA A 584 -0.99 -3.56 -0.53
CA ALA A 584 -0.63 -4.71 0.28
C ALA A 584 -1.90 -5.31 0.91
N PHE A 585 -2.18 -6.59 0.63
CA PHE A 585 -3.24 -7.33 1.31
C PHE A 585 -2.61 -8.23 2.38
N VAL A 586 -3.07 -8.09 3.62
CA VAL A 586 -2.73 -9.03 4.69
C VAL A 586 -3.66 -10.23 4.54
N LEU A 587 -3.10 -11.40 4.22
CA LEU A 587 -3.85 -12.65 4.11
C LEU A 587 -3.73 -13.40 5.43
N SER A 588 -4.84 -13.99 5.89
CA SER A 588 -4.82 -14.90 7.04
C SER A 588 -4.05 -16.18 6.71
N ASP A 589 -3.61 -16.91 7.74
CA ASP A 589 -2.80 -18.13 7.60
C ASP A 589 -3.51 -19.20 6.76
N MET A 590 -4.83 -19.33 6.90
CA MET A 590 -5.64 -20.25 6.13
C MET A 590 -5.80 -19.81 4.66
N LEU A 591 -6.01 -18.51 4.43
CA LEU A 591 -6.15 -17.97 3.08
C LEU A 591 -4.80 -17.99 2.33
N CYS A 592 -3.69 -17.80 3.04
CA CYS A 592 -2.34 -18.00 2.53
C CYS A 592 -2.17 -19.41 1.96
N GLY A 593 -2.50 -20.45 2.75
CA GLY A 593 -2.42 -21.84 2.32
C GLY A 593 -3.29 -22.12 1.08
N GLN A 594 -4.48 -21.53 1.01
CA GLN A 594 -5.40 -21.67 -0.13
C GLN A 594 -4.92 -20.96 -1.40
N VAL A 595 -4.46 -19.70 -1.30
CA VAL A 595 -3.96 -18.91 -2.45
C VAL A 595 -2.73 -19.56 -3.05
N GLN A 596 -1.86 -20.09 -2.20
CA GLN A 596 -0.58 -20.63 -2.64
C GLN A 596 -0.71 -22.09 -3.13
N ARG A 597 -1.72 -22.84 -2.65
CA ARG A 597 -2.26 -24.04 -3.32
C ARG A 597 -2.76 -23.71 -4.73
N ALA A 598 -3.54 -22.65 -4.90
CA ALA A 598 -4.05 -22.23 -6.20
C ALA A 598 -2.94 -21.80 -7.18
N LYS A 599 -1.84 -21.21 -6.69
CA LYS A 599 -0.65 -20.89 -7.50
C LYS A 599 0.06 -22.14 -8.06
N GLY A 600 -0.11 -23.31 -7.44
CA GLY A 600 0.44 -24.59 -7.89
C GLY A 600 -0.33 -25.20 -9.06
N LEU A 601 -1.64 -24.95 -9.15
CA LEU A 601 -2.54 -25.51 -10.14
C LEU A 601 -2.53 -24.69 -11.42
N GLY A 602 -2.31 -25.34 -12.57
CA GLY A 602 -2.47 -24.70 -13.89
C GLY A 602 -3.92 -24.72 -14.34
N PHE A 603 -4.32 -23.82 -15.24
CA PHE A 603 -5.66 -23.84 -15.85
C PHE A 603 -5.99 -25.21 -16.48
N ILE A 604 -5.01 -25.84 -17.13
CA ILE A 604 -5.14 -27.17 -17.73
C ILE A 604 -5.36 -28.25 -16.66
N ASP A 605 -4.72 -28.14 -15.49
CA ASP A 605 -4.85 -29.10 -14.38
C ASP A 605 -6.27 -29.06 -13.78
N LEU A 606 -6.83 -27.86 -13.68
CA LEU A 606 -8.21 -27.63 -13.22
C LEU A 606 -9.25 -28.16 -14.23
N VAL A 607 -9.00 -27.94 -15.52
CA VAL A 607 -9.87 -28.46 -16.60
C VAL A 607 -9.81 -29.98 -16.65
N LEU A 608 -8.61 -30.57 -16.59
CA LEU A 608 -8.42 -32.02 -16.54
C LEU A 608 -9.01 -32.66 -15.28
N SER A 609 -9.17 -31.94 -14.17
CA SER A 609 -9.86 -32.49 -12.98
C SER A 609 -11.38 -32.61 -13.12
N VAL A 610 -11.99 -31.96 -14.12
CA VAL A 610 -13.45 -31.87 -14.30
C VAL A 610 -13.92 -32.68 -15.53
N LEU A 611 -13.00 -33.18 -16.36
CA LEU A 611 -13.36 -33.94 -17.55
C LEU A 611 -13.83 -35.37 -17.22
N PRO A 612 -14.79 -35.93 -17.98
CA PRO A 612 -15.19 -37.33 -17.85
C PRO A 612 -14.03 -38.27 -18.14
N TRP A 613 -14.01 -39.42 -17.45
CA TRP A 613 -13.08 -40.52 -17.71
C TRP A 613 -13.11 -40.89 -19.21
N PRO A 614 -11.96 -41.06 -19.89
CA PRO A 614 -10.62 -41.31 -19.37
C PRO A 614 -9.69 -40.08 -19.30
N LEU A 615 -10.20 -38.85 -19.49
CA LEU A 615 -9.39 -37.63 -19.57
C LEU A 615 -9.18 -36.93 -18.21
N HIS A 616 -9.62 -37.54 -17.11
CA HIS A 616 -9.47 -36.96 -15.77
C HIS A 616 -8.03 -37.08 -15.23
N LYS A 617 -7.54 -36.03 -14.56
CA LYS A 617 -6.31 -36.08 -13.75
C LYS A 617 -6.67 -35.85 -12.29
N ASP A 618 -6.40 -36.84 -11.44
CA ASP A 618 -6.59 -36.71 -10.00
C ASP A 618 -5.62 -35.68 -9.43
N LEU A 619 -6.17 -34.65 -8.79
CA LEU A 619 -5.39 -33.66 -8.07
C LEU A 619 -5.02 -34.25 -6.71
N ASP A 620 -3.76 -34.61 -6.50
CA ASP A 620 -3.28 -34.98 -5.16
C ASP A 620 -3.14 -33.73 -4.30
N VAL A 621 -4.26 -33.33 -3.69
CA VAL A 621 -4.35 -32.13 -2.86
C VAL A 621 -4.13 -32.53 -1.41
N GLY A 622 -2.86 -32.61 -0.98
CA GLY A 622 -2.51 -32.84 0.42
C GLY A 622 -3.27 -31.92 1.39
N GLU A 623 -3.57 -32.42 2.59
CA GLU A 623 -4.34 -31.71 3.62
C GLU A 623 -3.78 -30.30 3.88
N GLY A 624 -4.64 -29.29 3.80
CA GLY A 624 -4.24 -27.88 3.79
C GLY A 624 -3.85 -27.38 5.17
N GLY A 625 -2.57 -27.49 5.52
CA GLY A 625 -2.02 -26.87 6.73
C GLY A 625 -1.82 -25.35 6.61
N PRO A 626 -1.74 -24.62 7.74
CA PRO A 626 -1.41 -23.19 7.77
C PRO A 626 0.00 -22.92 7.23
N CYS A 627 0.21 -21.74 6.64
CA CYS A 627 1.55 -21.28 6.24
C CYS A 627 2.46 -21.14 7.47
N GLN A 628 3.58 -21.86 7.50
CA GLN A 628 4.57 -21.79 8.60
C GLN A 628 5.85 -21.08 8.13
N SER A 629 6.33 -20.12 8.94
CA SER A 629 7.67 -19.54 8.81
C SER A 629 8.32 -19.51 10.19
N GLY A 630 9.44 -20.22 10.36
CA GLY A 630 10.22 -20.20 11.61
C GLY A 630 9.48 -20.70 12.87
N GLY A 631 8.42 -21.50 12.75
CA GLY A 631 7.66 -22.04 13.89
C GLY A 631 6.56 -21.11 14.44
N ILE A 632 6.31 -19.97 13.79
CA ILE A 632 5.23 -19.03 14.14
C ILE A 632 4.22 -19.01 12.98
N ASN A 633 2.92 -19.08 13.29
CA ASN A 633 1.84 -18.92 12.33
C ASN A 633 1.77 -17.42 11.97
N ILE A 634 2.23 -17.05 10.76
CA ILE A 634 2.28 -15.66 10.31
C ILE A 634 1.51 -15.52 9.00
N GLY A 635 0.56 -14.59 8.98
CA GLY A 635 -0.19 -14.22 7.79
C GLY A 635 0.73 -13.62 6.74
N MET A 636 0.55 -13.99 5.47
CA MET A 636 1.38 -13.47 4.38
C MET A 636 0.86 -12.12 3.92
N ILE A 637 1.75 -11.15 3.72
CA ILE A 637 1.41 -9.92 2.99
C ILE A 637 1.73 -10.13 1.51
N CYS A 638 0.70 -10.21 0.67
CA CYS A 638 0.88 -10.19 -0.78
C CYS A 638 0.67 -8.77 -1.29
N SER A 639 1.69 -8.23 -1.95
CA SER A 639 1.48 -7.08 -2.83
C SER A 639 1.06 -7.58 -4.21
N LEU A 640 -0.15 -7.21 -4.61
CA LEU A 640 -0.74 -7.61 -5.89
C LEU A 640 -1.27 -6.37 -6.58
N SER A 641 -1.08 -6.27 -7.89
CA SER A 641 -1.63 -5.19 -8.70
C SER A 641 -3.14 -5.44 -8.91
N ILE A 642 -3.99 -4.61 -8.29
CA ILE A 642 -5.46 -4.62 -8.49
C ILE A 642 -5.82 -4.71 -10.00
N PRO A 643 -5.21 -3.91 -10.89
CA PRO A 643 -5.54 -3.99 -12.31
C PRO A 643 -5.19 -5.32 -13.01
N ILE A 644 -4.23 -6.10 -12.51
CA ILE A 644 -3.92 -7.42 -13.07
C ILE A 644 -5.04 -8.41 -12.71
N ILE A 645 -5.49 -8.39 -11.45
CA ILE A 645 -6.56 -9.27 -10.96
C ILE A 645 -7.85 -9.03 -11.75
N THR A 646 -8.18 -7.78 -12.03
CA THR A 646 -9.41 -7.42 -12.76
C THR A 646 -9.37 -7.90 -14.21
N ILE A 647 -8.20 -7.86 -14.86
CA ILE A 647 -8.00 -8.45 -16.19
C ILE A 647 -8.18 -9.97 -16.12
N CYS A 648 -7.54 -10.66 -15.17
CA CYS A 648 -7.67 -12.12 -15.03
C CYS A 648 -9.13 -12.54 -14.78
N ALA A 649 -9.85 -11.82 -13.90
CA ALA A 649 -11.25 -12.08 -13.61
C ALA A 649 -12.15 -11.87 -14.84
N LEU A 650 -11.91 -10.81 -15.62
CA LEU A 650 -12.63 -10.56 -16.87
C LEU A 650 -12.37 -11.66 -17.90
N ILE A 651 -11.11 -12.07 -18.09
CA ILE A 651 -10.74 -13.12 -19.04
C ILE A 651 -11.40 -14.44 -18.64
N LEU A 652 -11.33 -14.83 -17.36
CA LEU A 652 -11.99 -16.05 -16.87
C LEU A 652 -13.51 -15.99 -17.02
N LEU A 653 -14.12 -14.84 -16.72
CA LEU A 653 -15.56 -14.64 -16.93
C LEU A 653 -15.93 -14.79 -18.41
N MET A 654 -15.15 -14.22 -19.33
CA MET A 654 -15.38 -14.34 -20.77
C MET A 654 -15.22 -15.79 -21.25
N ILE A 655 -14.20 -16.51 -20.76
CA ILE A 655 -14.01 -17.93 -21.04
C ILE A 655 -15.21 -18.75 -20.56
N ILE A 656 -15.68 -18.52 -19.33
CA ILE A 656 -16.84 -19.22 -18.76
C ILE A 656 -18.12 -18.90 -19.54
N ILE A 657 -18.34 -17.64 -19.90
CA ILE A 657 -19.50 -17.22 -20.70
C ILE A 657 -19.45 -17.88 -22.08
N SER A 658 -18.29 -17.92 -22.76
CA SER A 658 -18.13 -18.59 -24.05
C SER A 658 -18.34 -20.10 -23.96
N LEU A 659 -17.86 -20.76 -22.89
CA LEU A 659 -18.07 -22.19 -22.67
C LEU A 659 -19.55 -22.52 -22.38
N LEU A 660 -20.24 -21.68 -21.61
CA LEU A 660 -21.67 -21.84 -21.33
C LEU A 660 -22.54 -21.49 -22.54
N ASP A 661 -22.12 -20.55 -23.38
CA ASP A 661 -22.82 -20.22 -24.63
C ASP A 661 -22.75 -21.33 -25.67
N LEU A 662 -21.66 -22.09 -25.71
CA LEU A 662 -21.55 -23.31 -26.52
C LEU A 662 -22.69 -24.32 -26.21
N ILE A 663 -23.20 -24.32 -24.97
CA ILE A 663 -24.27 -25.21 -24.51
C ILE A 663 -25.64 -24.51 -24.58
N PHE A 664 -25.74 -23.24 -24.18
CA PHE A 664 -27.02 -22.55 -23.94
C PHE A 664 -27.39 -21.46 -24.97
N HIS A 665 -26.49 -21.07 -25.88
CA HIS A 665 -26.71 -20.12 -27.01
C HIS A 665 -27.48 -18.83 -26.65
N TRP A 666 -27.29 -18.36 -25.42
CA TRP A 666 -28.03 -17.26 -24.78
C TRP A 666 -27.30 -15.91 -24.79
N LEU A 667 -26.07 -15.83 -25.34
CA LEU A 667 -25.25 -14.60 -25.40
C LEU A 667 -25.98 -13.32 -25.87
N PRO A 668 -26.92 -13.37 -26.86
CA PRO A 668 -27.65 -12.17 -27.30
C PRO A 668 -28.49 -11.50 -26.21
N TYR A 669 -28.79 -12.21 -25.12
CA TYR A 669 -29.62 -11.72 -24.02
C TYR A 669 -28.81 -11.24 -22.80
N PHE A 670 -27.48 -11.43 -22.79
CA PHE A 670 -26.63 -11.14 -21.62
C PHE A 670 -25.69 -9.93 -21.80
N ILE A 671 -25.33 -9.57 -23.05
CA ILE A 671 -24.35 -8.51 -23.35
C ILE A 671 -25.01 -7.38 -24.15
N LEU A 672 -25.17 -6.22 -23.51
CA LEU A 672 -25.62 -4.97 -24.14
C LEU A 672 -24.48 -3.94 -24.07
N CYS A 673 -23.61 -3.93 -25.07
CA CYS A 673 -22.47 -3.01 -25.16
C CYS A 673 -22.87 -1.71 -25.88
N PHE A 674 -22.79 -0.57 -25.19
CA PHE A 674 -22.87 0.75 -25.83
C PHE A 674 -21.49 1.15 -26.38
N PRO A 675 -21.36 1.48 -27.68
CA PRO A 675 -20.10 1.94 -28.24
C PRO A 675 -19.75 3.32 -27.68
N VAL A 676 -18.62 3.44 -26.98
CA VAL A 676 -18.04 4.72 -26.56
C VAL A 676 -16.97 5.11 -27.58
N PRO A 677 -17.14 6.19 -28.36
CA PRO A 677 -16.11 6.64 -29.28
C PRO A 677 -14.90 7.19 -28.51
N GLY A 678 -13.69 6.73 -28.86
CA GLY A 678 -12.44 7.41 -28.49
C GLY A 678 -11.41 6.64 -27.66
N LEU A 679 -11.66 5.40 -27.23
CA LEU A 679 -10.66 4.59 -26.52
C LEU A 679 -9.73 3.86 -27.50
N LYS A 680 -8.83 4.60 -28.17
CA LYS A 680 -7.69 4.02 -28.91
C LYS A 680 -6.43 4.16 -28.07
N GLY A 681 -5.70 3.06 -27.88
CA GLY A 681 -4.34 3.09 -27.34
C GLY A 681 -3.48 4.06 -28.16
N LYS A 682 -2.70 4.89 -27.46
CA LYS A 682 -1.89 5.96 -28.05
C LYS A 682 -0.87 5.34 -29.02
N LYS A 683 -1.07 5.51 -30.33
CA LYS A 683 0.00 5.24 -31.31
C LYS A 683 1.15 6.18 -30.98
N GLY A 684 2.34 5.63 -30.72
CA GLY A 684 3.55 6.43 -30.55
C GLY A 684 3.72 7.34 -31.75
N ALA A 685 3.81 8.64 -31.50
CA ALA A 685 4.16 9.61 -32.52
C ALA A 685 5.64 9.40 -32.85
N SER A 686 5.92 8.99 -34.08
CA SER A 686 7.26 9.07 -34.66
C SER A 686 7.59 10.53 -34.93
N SER A 687 8.61 11.04 -34.25
CA SER A 687 9.41 12.20 -34.69
C SER A 687 10.86 11.89 -34.42
#